data_AF-A0A955VA05-F1
#
_entry.id   AF-A0A955VA05-F1
#
_cell.length_a   1.000
_cell.length_b   1.000
_cell.length_c   1.000
_cell.angle_alpha   90.00
_cell.angle_beta   90.00
_cell.angle_gamma   90.00
#
_symmetry.space_group_name_H-M   'P 1'
#
loop_
_entity.id
_entity.type
_entity.pdbx_description
1 polymer ?
#
loop_
_entity_poly.entity_id
_entity_poly.type
_entity_poly.pdbx_seq_one_letter_code
_entity_poly.pdbx_strand_id
1 'polypeptide(L)'
;MRASSSNPAQILALALTVALGLAVSACGDDGGGPSTDTAVDVSDGDAADVVDTADAADTADTADGDTVEPPDTADTSDVTDTSDTADTTDTADAADTVTTVTCTWDRPAGFDDHTVLSLESADCARKFGAGTSDPIEVKFVSTAFEDTASLPEVRFMESAFYSLHDEWYFFRLLNGAPIPGDWSVAPVTGYTLPTIASIYAAFPDPTPLPLGLARAGSRITAWFFYQNADVVGSSSLSRYFGIGTLLYYPPNPDRRVPGEIWAFDLEYGDQADPNTVARFFQMLEARLPADVASALKWLPRSPYQESIGNAIQAGTSPYKDRVMSFDDLVTAGEVVGYNPGITAGRVKVVRAADFSAASLASDQIVVLERVPDDIPPVAGIVSAVPQTALAHVNLLAKARGTPNAYVAGIFQWSQLHDWEYLSRRVILKVTADDAVWKPISVDQYNAWRALVTVPDRTITQVDDLASAPYVVDVTDGGLPERRALVPLIGGKCAGILAFQEVPGMTTPDTPVALSIRGYAEHFASLEPTVRAVLLQTDFKTDSRVRYLVLEGEEAFRAANTDAQTLSWLSGFLAAHAGDVLGQVIAQGGVAAMVRDKPIDPTYLATIRAALEQRFSALSPSQALRFRSSATAEDVVGFNGAGLYVSNTGFLYPEVQPKPKDRDRTIEKAIQETWSSYWGFPAFEERKIAGIDHLAGRMAVLVHPRFDDDKEDANGVITYYLSRWTDPPLRRLVVNVQDGSLSVTNPGGTLIEPEIDEVIEAPGGGFTVHRLQGSTIVPAGQWVLSVAELEQLAGQVGALADKWLDDENGAKTAAVRNKALVLDLEIKRMATGWPILASGEQRPGGLVYKQVRVLDQAPAVGDREDPWISAFNATEALPGDLRTVATGITARGCSSALFDLRVYGVATDPAQADLYPFSTTPFVYRAYIGFHRAESGWGWPTDFPYWLTHPSFTSASLAADGSVSLAFSSGLSTFLDVDSVTVRADGSYELRRGDRVLTGSDMACEDRAVYESPASYLEGLLAAP
;
A
#
# COMPACT_ATOMS: atom_id res chain seq x y z
N MET A 1 -67.23 17.06 -58.81
CA MET A 1 -67.89 17.54 -57.57
C MET A 1 -66.79 17.99 -56.60
N ARG A 2 -67.11 18.67 -55.48
CA ARG A 2 -66.12 19.32 -54.59
C ARG A 2 -65.18 18.25 -53.98
N ALA A 3 -63.83 18.37 -53.99
CA ALA A 3 -62.91 19.47 -53.64
C ALA A 3 -62.67 19.59 -52.12
N SER A 4 -61.45 19.79 -51.61
CA SER A 4 -60.18 20.17 -52.28
C SER A 4 -58.92 19.66 -51.58
N SER A 5 -57.86 19.40 -52.35
CA SER A 5 -56.46 19.49 -51.91
C SER A 5 -55.67 20.37 -52.89
N SER A 6 -54.61 21.03 -52.42
CA SER A 6 -53.75 21.88 -53.24
C SER A 6 -52.29 21.85 -52.77
N ASN A 7 -51.43 21.41 -53.67
CA ASN A 7 -49.96 21.35 -53.63
C ASN A 7 -49.40 22.66 -54.28
N PRO A 8 -48.11 22.85 -54.68
CA PRO A 8 -46.90 22.02 -54.48
C PRO A 8 -45.57 22.78 -54.15
N ALA A 9 -44.50 22.00 -53.91
CA ALA A 9 -43.11 22.10 -54.44
C ALA A 9 -42.03 21.81 -53.36
N GLN A 10 -40.81 21.25 -53.57
CA GLN A 10 -40.04 20.52 -54.61
C GLN A 10 -38.64 20.19 -53.96
N ILE A 11 -37.67 19.36 -54.39
CA ILE A 11 -37.42 18.16 -55.25
C ILE A 11 -35.91 17.79 -54.95
N LEU A 12 -35.25 16.60 -55.05
CA LEU A 12 -35.31 15.27 -55.72
C LEU A 12 -34.57 14.25 -54.76
N ALA A 13 -34.91 12.95 -54.66
CA ALA A 13 -34.25 11.75 -55.28
C ALA A 13 -32.84 11.32 -54.74
N LEU A 14 -32.43 10.03 -54.66
CA LEU A 14 -33.07 8.74 -55.02
C LEU A 14 -32.40 7.48 -54.36
N ALA A 15 -33.19 6.41 -54.11
CA ALA A 15 -32.92 4.95 -54.33
C ALA A 15 -31.76 4.17 -53.61
N LEU A 16 -31.81 2.84 -53.35
CA LEU A 16 -32.89 1.80 -53.43
C LEU A 16 -32.68 0.64 -52.39
N THR A 17 -33.48 -0.43 -52.45
CA THR A 17 -33.66 -1.44 -51.36
C THR A 17 -33.59 -2.92 -51.82
N VAL A 18 -33.32 -3.79 -50.83
CA VAL A 18 -33.27 -5.28 -50.76
C VAL A 18 -34.40 -6.06 -51.49
N ALA A 19 -34.10 -7.32 -51.87
CA ALA A 19 -35.10 -8.40 -52.06
C ALA A 19 -34.55 -9.80 -51.65
N LEU A 20 -35.44 -10.72 -51.22
CA LEU A 20 -35.14 -12.09 -50.74
C LEU A 20 -35.57 -13.19 -51.75
N GLY A 21 -35.07 -14.43 -51.57
CA GLY A 21 -35.58 -15.66 -52.21
C GLY A 21 -35.18 -16.93 -51.43
N LEU A 22 -36.01 -17.99 -51.44
CA LEU A 22 -35.89 -19.18 -50.59
C LEU A 22 -36.05 -20.52 -51.34
N ALA A 23 -35.52 -21.59 -50.74
CA ALA A 23 -36.04 -22.97 -50.65
C ALA A 23 -35.48 -24.14 -51.52
N VAL A 24 -34.82 -25.09 -50.82
CA VAL A 24 -35.16 -26.54 -50.68
C VAL A 24 -34.87 -27.58 -51.81
N SER A 25 -33.93 -28.50 -51.50
CA SER A 25 -33.89 -29.97 -51.72
C SER A 25 -33.87 -30.64 -53.12
N ALA A 26 -32.88 -31.53 -53.35
CA ALA A 26 -33.04 -32.93 -53.85
C ALA A 26 -31.71 -33.75 -53.74
N CYS A 27 -31.79 -35.10 -53.85
CA CYS A 27 -30.68 -36.07 -53.70
C CYS A 27 -30.09 -36.57 -55.05
N GLY A 28 -28.96 -37.31 -55.04
CA GLY A 28 -28.54 -38.14 -56.19
C GLY A 28 -27.09 -38.69 -56.27
N ASP A 29 -26.79 -39.74 -55.49
CA ASP A 29 -25.94 -40.94 -55.71
C ASP A 29 -24.53 -40.96 -56.39
N ASP A 30 -23.66 -41.79 -55.76
CA ASP A 30 -22.60 -42.71 -56.25
C ASP A 30 -21.32 -42.25 -57.01
N GLY A 31 -20.14 -42.76 -56.59
CA GLY A 31 -18.91 -42.60 -57.39
C GLY A 31 -17.53 -43.21 -57.01
N GLY A 32 -17.29 -43.80 -55.82
CA GLY A 32 -16.08 -44.60 -55.55
C GLY A 32 -14.79 -43.88 -55.04
N GLY A 33 -13.83 -44.69 -54.56
CA GLY A 33 -12.46 -44.32 -54.10
C GLY A 33 -11.50 -45.51 -54.28
N PRO A 34 -10.34 -45.63 -53.60
CA PRO A 34 -9.74 -44.74 -52.59
C PRO A 34 -8.23 -44.38 -52.79
N SER A 35 -7.77 -43.28 -52.19
CA SER A 35 -6.34 -42.94 -51.94
C SER A 35 -6.28 -41.77 -50.94
N THR A 36 -5.89 -41.99 -49.68
CA THR A 36 -4.56 -41.67 -49.08
C THR A 36 -4.18 -40.18 -49.01
N ASP A 37 -3.73 -39.80 -47.81
CA ASP A 37 -3.00 -38.58 -47.41
C ASP A 37 -3.74 -37.22 -47.37
N THR A 38 -4.17 -36.91 -46.14
CA THR A 38 -4.28 -35.60 -45.45
C THR A 38 -4.11 -34.29 -46.23
N ALA A 39 -5.15 -33.46 -46.16
CA ALA A 39 -5.13 -32.00 -46.28
C ALA A 39 -4.35 -31.35 -45.10
N VAL A 40 -4.06 -30.04 -45.02
CA VAL A 40 -4.77 -28.83 -45.52
C VAL A 40 -3.78 -27.79 -46.08
N ASP A 41 -4.29 -26.92 -46.96
CA ASP A 41 -3.60 -25.78 -47.57
C ASP A 41 -4.49 -24.51 -47.42
N VAL A 42 -3.92 -23.36 -47.74
CA VAL A 42 -4.51 -22.00 -47.88
C VAL A 42 -4.59 -21.14 -46.62
N SER A 43 -4.06 -19.93 -46.84
CA SER A 43 -3.93 -18.72 -46.02
C SER A 43 -5.31 -18.09 -45.66
N ASP A 44 -5.44 -17.01 -44.88
CA ASP A 44 -4.71 -15.73 -44.90
C ASP A 44 -4.29 -15.22 -43.50
N GLY A 45 -3.42 -14.20 -43.49
CA GLY A 45 -2.89 -13.60 -42.27
C GLY A 45 -3.61 -12.30 -41.89
N ASP A 46 -4.14 -12.25 -40.68
CA ASP A 46 -4.54 -11.01 -40.00
C ASP A 46 -3.38 -10.44 -39.16
N ALA A 47 -3.49 -9.16 -38.79
CA ALA A 47 -2.45 -8.47 -38.02
C ALA A 47 -2.36 -8.99 -36.57
N ALA A 48 -1.15 -9.02 -36.01
CA ALA A 48 -0.96 -9.32 -34.60
C ALA A 48 -1.54 -8.20 -33.73
N ASP A 49 -2.47 -8.53 -32.83
CA ASP A 49 -2.99 -7.60 -31.83
C ASP A 49 -1.88 -7.14 -30.89
N VAL A 50 -1.73 -5.82 -30.76
CA VAL A 50 -0.88 -5.21 -29.74
C VAL A 50 -1.71 -5.07 -28.47
N VAL A 51 -1.31 -5.78 -27.41
CA VAL A 51 -2.00 -5.75 -26.12
C VAL A 51 -1.81 -4.36 -25.48
N ASP A 52 -2.92 -3.67 -25.26
CA ASP A 52 -2.99 -2.37 -24.58
C ASP A 52 -2.86 -2.58 -23.06
N THR A 53 -1.66 -2.37 -22.53
CA THR A 53 -1.27 -2.65 -21.13
C THR A 53 -1.82 -1.66 -20.10
N ALA A 54 -2.57 -0.64 -20.50
CA ALA A 54 -3.06 0.43 -19.62
C ALA A 54 -4.12 -0.01 -18.57
N ASP A 55 -4.60 -1.26 -18.61
CA ASP A 55 -5.55 -1.83 -17.65
C ASP A 55 -4.96 -2.98 -16.79
N ALA A 56 -3.67 -3.30 -16.94
CA ALA A 56 -3.02 -4.45 -16.27
C ALA A 56 -1.59 -4.12 -15.80
N ALA A 57 -1.49 -3.47 -14.63
CA ALA A 57 -0.22 -3.25 -13.94
C ALA A 57 0.08 -4.41 -12.97
N ASP A 58 0.22 -5.63 -13.50
CA ASP A 58 0.65 -6.81 -12.73
C ASP A 58 1.33 -7.84 -13.64
N THR A 59 2.49 -8.36 -13.22
CA THR A 59 3.39 -9.33 -13.92
C THR A 59 3.95 -8.96 -15.32
N ALA A 60 5.26 -9.12 -15.51
CA ALA A 60 5.95 -9.12 -16.81
C ALA A 60 7.23 -10.00 -16.75
N ASP A 61 7.65 -10.55 -17.89
CA ASP A 61 8.57 -11.72 -17.97
C ASP A 61 9.95 -11.42 -18.63
N THR A 62 10.76 -12.45 -18.91
CA THR A 62 12.25 -12.43 -18.83
C THR A 62 12.99 -13.25 -19.93
N ALA A 63 14.33 -13.41 -19.80
CA ALA A 63 15.31 -14.12 -20.67
C ALA A 63 15.76 -13.36 -21.95
N ASP A 64 16.91 -13.60 -22.63
CA ASP A 64 18.04 -14.58 -22.55
C ASP A 64 19.28 -13.95 -23.28
N GLY A 65 20.57 -14.35 -23.20
CA GLY A 65 21.33 -15.35 -22.42
C GLY A 65 22.78 -15.56 -22.95
N ASP A 66 23.70 -16.07 -22.11
CA ASP A 66 25.04 -16.66 -22.42
C ASP A 66 26.15 -15.80 -23.12
N THR A 67 27.48 -16.10 -23.07
CA THR A 67 28.28 -17.22 -22.51
C THR A 67 29.76 -16.83 -22.19
N VAL A 68 30.40 -17.57 -21.26
CA VAL A 68 31.84 -18.02 -21.25
C VAL A 68 32.99 -17.12 -20.73
N GLU A 69 33.65 -17.66 -19.69
CA GLU A 69 34.94 -17.39 -19.01
C GLU A 69 36.18 -17.90 -19.81
N PRO A 70 37.47 -17.95 -19.33
CA PRO A 70 38.14 -17.40 -18.14
C PRO A 70 39.55 -16.77 -18.53
N PRO A 71 40.66 -16.91 -17.76
CA PRO A 71 41.00 -16.25 -16.49
C PRO A 71 42.33 -15.44 -16.52
N ASP A 72 42.70 -14.91 -15.36
CA ASP A 72 43.97 -15.20 -14.62
C ASP A 72 44.94 -14.03 -14.33
N THR A 73 45.53 -14.11 -13.14
CA THR A 73 46.66 -13.33 -12.58
C THR A 73 46.53 -11.81 -12.39
N ALA A 74 47.22 -11.18 -11.43
CA ALA A 74 47.72 -11.62 -10.10
C ALA A 74 48.25 -10.40 -9.31
N ASP A 75 48.42 -10.60 -8.00
CA ASP A 75 49.51 -10.06 -7.16
C ASP A 75 49.73 -8.54 -6.98
N THR A 76 49.67 -8.12 -5.70
CA THR A 76 50.64 -7.22 -5.02
C THR A 76 50.70 -5.72 -5.40
N SER A 77 51.05 -4.79 -4.50
CA SER A 77 51.25 -4.78 -3.03
C SER A 77 51.39 -3.30 -2.61
N ASP A 78 50.64 -2.79 -1.63
CA ASP A 78 51.01 -2.73 -0.19
C ASP A 78 51.98 -1.58 0.15
N VAL A 79 52.13 -1.26 1.45
CA VAL A 79 53.20 -0.43 2.06
C VAL A 79 53.14 1.09 1.78
N THR A 80 53.11 2.01 2.76
CA THR A 80 52.49 2.16 4.11
C THR A 80 52.81 3.60 4.61
N ASP A 81 52.43 3.92 5.85
CA ASP A 81 53.15 4.81 6.78
C ASP A 81 53.02 6.32 6.59
N THR A 82 52.23 6.99 7.45
CA THR A 82 52.56 7.46 8.83
C THR A 82 53.53 8.66 8.81
N SER A 83 52.98 9.88 8.95
CA SER A 83 52.70 10.59 10.21
C SER A 83 53.93 11.32 10.77
N ASP A 84 53.79 12.62 11.03
CA ASP A 84 54.42 13.24 12.20
C ASP A 84 53.60 14.44 12.69
N THR A 85 54.11 15.15 13.69
CA THR A 85 53.31 15.78 14.74
C THR A 85 53.47 17.31 14.86
N ALA A 86 52.59 17.88 15.68
CA ALA A 86 52.29 19.30 15.87
C ALA A 86 53.48 20.26 16.09
N ASP A 87 53.25 21.53 15.71
CA ASP A 87 53.70 22.69 16.50
C ASP A 87 52.64 23.81 16.46
N THR A 88 52.73 24.76 17.39
CA THR A 88 51.72 25.80 17.65
C THR A 88 52.28 27.22 17.49
N THR A 89 51.68 28.02 16.60
CA THR A 89 51.80 29.50 16.65
C THR A 89 50.49 30.17 16.26
N ASP A 90 49.92 30.94 17.19
CA ASP A 90 48.85 31.91 16.92
C ASP A 90 49.45 33.18 16.31
N THR A 91 49.06 33.51 15.08
CA THR A 91 49.06 34.88 14.57
C THR A 91 48.00 35.11 13.50
N ALA A 92 47.19 36.15 13.74
CA ALA A 92 46.34 36.89 12.81
C ALA A 92 45.01 36.25 12.36
N ASP A 93 43.94 37.04 12.52
CA ASP A 93 42.74 36.97 11.70
C ASP A 93 43.11 37.15 10.22
N ALA A 94 43.33 36.05 9.51
CA ALA A 94 42.90 35.97 8.13
C ALA A 94 41.38 36.00 8.17
N ALA A 95 40.79 37.18 7.96
CA ALA A 95 39.34 37.31 7.82
C ALA A 95 38.86 36.28 6.78
N ASP A 96 37.86 35.50 7.13
CA ASP A 96 37.28 34.51 6.23
C ASP A 96 36.74 35.23 4.99
N THR A 97 37.55 35.24 3.94
CA THR A 97 37.18 35.83 2.67
C THR A 97 36.19 34.86 2.05
N VAL A 98 34.92 35.05 2.38
CA VAL A 98 33.78 34.59 1.60
C VAL A 98 34.01 35.11 0.18
N THR A 99 34.68 34.30 -0.64
CA THR A 99 34.85 34.52 -2.06
C THR A 99 33.49 34.40 -2.66
N THR A 100 32.79 35.52 -2.77
CA THR A 100 31.45 35.63 -3.36
C THR A 100 31.55 35.25 -4.83
N VAL A 101 31.41 33.95 -5.10
CA VAL A 101 31.54 33.38 -6.44
C VAL A 101 30.59 34.11 -7.36
N THR A 102 31.19 34.88 -8.27
CA THR A 102 30.50 35.79 -9.17
C THR A 102 30.31 35.04 -10.48
N CYS A 103 29.17 34.38 -10.58
CA CYS A 103 28.76 33.63 -11.76
C CYS A 103 28.17 34.58 -12.80
N THR A 104 28.63 34.45 -14.04
CA THR A 104 27.92 34.98 -15.20
C THR A 104 26.93 33.92 -15.67
N TRP A 105 25.75 34.36 -16.09
CA TRP A 105 24.71 33.47 -16.59
C TRP A 105 24.56 33.70 -18.10
N ASP A 106 24.97 32.72 -18.90
CA ASP A 106 24.85 32.72 -20.36
C ASP A 106 23.38 32.49 -20.76
N ARG A 107 22.55 33.53 -20.57
CA ARG A 107 21.11 33.49 -20.80
C ARG A 107 20.77 33.63 -22.29
N PRO A 108 19.82 32.85 -22.82
CA PRO A 108 19.38 32.91 -24.21
C PRO A 108 18.98 34.32 -24.69
N ALA A 109 19.41 34.68 -25.90
CA ALA A 109 19.09 35.98 -26.48
C ALA A 109 17.62 36.08 -26.92
N GLY A 110 16.99 37.24 -26.66
CA GLY A 110 15.68 37.64 -27.20
C GLY A 110 14.47 37.31 -26.33
N PHE A 111 14.54 36.29 -25.48
CA PHE A 111 13.54 36.01 -24.45
C PHE A 111 14.21 35.32 -23.26
N ASP A 112 14.09 35.91 -22.07
CA ASP A 112 14.58 35.32 -20.82
C ASP A 112 13.61 34.23 -20.36
N ASP A 113 13.99 32.98 -20.61
CA ASP A 113 13.25 31.79 -20.19
C ASP A 113 13.82 31.19 -18.91
N HIS A 114 14.52 31.97 -18.07
CA HIS A 114 15.11 31.48 -16.81
C HIS A 114 15.98 30.22 -16.99
N THR A 115 16.63 30.09 -18.15
CA THR A 115 17.62 29.05 -18.42
C THR A 115 19.00 29.64 -18.75
N VAL A 116 20.04 28.82 -18.60
CA VAL A 116 21.40 29.13 -19.04
C VAL A 116 21.92 28.07 -20.01
N LEU A 117 22.65 28.50 -21.03
CA LEU A 117 23.18 27.66 -22.11
C LEU A 117 24.50 26.97 -21.77
N SER A 118 25.10 27.33 -20.62
CA SER A 118 26.31 26.73 -20.05
C SER A 118 26.42 27.09 -18.56
N LEU A 119 27.23 26.32 -17.83
CA LEU A 119 27.57 26.60 -16.42
C LEU A 119 29.09 26.86 -16.34
N GLU A 120 29.50 28.01 -15.80
CA GLU A 120 30.90 28.48 -15.89
C GLU A 120 31.89 27.77 -14.94
N SER A 121 31.41 27.21 -13.83
CA SER A 121 32.22 26.47 -12.85
C SER A 121 31.37 25.55 -11.97
N ALA A 122 32.01 24.59 -11.30
CA ALA A 122 31.37 23.71 -10.30
C ALA A 122 30.60 24.50 -9.23
N ASP A 123 31.19 25.58 -8.71
CA ASP A 123 30.52 26.45 -7.73
C ASP A 123 29.31 27.19 -8.32
N CYS A 124 29.35 27.55 -9.60
CA CYS A 124 28.20 28.14 -10.27
C CYS A 124 27.10 27.12 -10.55
N ALA A 125 27.43 25.87 -10.88
CA ALA A 125 26.45 24.79 -10.95
C ALA A 125 25.79 24.53 -9.59
N ARG A 126 26.59 24.40 -8.50
CA ARG A 126 26.09 24.29 -7.12
C ARG A 126 25.17 25.45 -6.74
N LYS A 127 25.56 26.69 -7.07
CA LYS A 127 24.81 27.91 -6.76
C LYS A 127 23.51 28.06 -7.56
N PHE A 128 23.47 27.55 -8.80
CA PHE A 128 22.29 27.61 -9.66
C PHE A 128 21.20 26.62 -9.22
N GLY A 129 21.58 25.49 -8.61
CA GLY A 129 20.67 24.52 -8.00
C GLY A 129 20.42 24.70 -6.50
N ALA A 130 20.95 25.75 -5.86
CA ALA A 130 20.98 25.87 -4.40
C ALA A 130 19.59 26.12 -3.78
N GLY A 131 18.90 25.03 -3.41
CA GLY A 131 17.67 24.99 -2.62
C GLY A 131 17.86 24.32 -1.26
N THR A 132 16.81 23.65 -0.76
CA THR A 132 16.84 22.83 0.47
C THR A 132 17.02 21.33 0.19
N SER A 133 17.44 20.96 -1.02
CA SER A 133 17.66 19.57 -1.41
C SER A 133 19.10 19.10 -1.12
N ASP A 134 19.23 17.85 -0.72
CA ASP A 134 20.48 17.08 -0.79
C ASP A 134 20.14 15.75 -1.49
N PRO A 135 20.64 15.47 -2.71
CA PRO A 135 21.63 16.24 -3.48
C PRO A 135 21.14 17.62 -3.96
N ILE A 136 22.08 18.43 -4.44
CA ILE A 136 21.76 19.66 -5.19
C ILE A 136 21.30 19.26 -6.60
N GLU A 137 20.16 19.80 -7.03
CA GLU A 137 19.54 19.52 -8.33
C GLU A 137 19.54 20.73 -9.27
N VAL A 138 19.92 20.51 -10.54
CA VAL A 138 19.68 21.44 -11.66
C VAL A 138 19.02 20.67 -12.80
N LYS A 139 17.71 20.89 -12.99
CA LYS A 139 16.97 20.28 -14.11
C LYS A 139 17.44 20.88 -15.44
N PHE A 140 17.45 20.07 -16.50
CA PHE A 140 17.85 20.51 -17.84
C PHE A 140 16.89 20.03 -18.91
N VAL A 141 16.77 20.82 -19.98
CA VAL A 141 16.01 20.50 -21.18
C VAL A 141 16.85 20.79 -22.42
N SER A 142 16.67 19.98 -23.45
CA SER A 142 17.27 20.14 -24.77
C SER A 142 16.22 19.97 -25.86
N THR A 143 16.38 20.68 -26.97
CA THR A 143 15.54 20.54 -28.17
C THR A 143 16.29 19.90 -29.33
N ALA A 144 15.55 19.43 -30.34
CA ALA A 144 16.07 18.71 -31.51
C ALA A 144 16.97 17.52 -31.12
N PHE A 145 16.58 16.79 -30.06
CA PHE A 145 17.46 15.82 -29.41
C PHE A 145 17.98 14.74 -30.35
N GLU A 146 17.20 14.21 -31.29
CA GLU A 146 17.67 13.24 -32.30
C GLU A 146 18.43 13.83 -33.53
N ASP A 147 18.60 15.16 -33.68
CA ASP A 147 19.25 15.73 -34.87
C ASP A 147 20.74 15.34 -35.00
N THR A 148 21.04 14.37 -35.86
CA THR A 148 22.42 13.91 -36.11
C THR A 148 23.30 14.94 -36.83
N ALA A 149 22.77 16.06 -37.33
CA ALA A 149 23.56 17.11 -37.98
C ALA A 149 24.30 18.02 -36.99
N SER A 150 23.91 18.05 -35.72
CA SER A 150 24.51 18.91 -34.69
C SER A 150 24.47 18.27 -33.28
N LEU A 151 25.16 18.87 -32.31
CA LEU A 151 24.94 18.54 -30.89
C LEU A 151 23.75 19.36 -30.38
N PRO A 152 22.78 18.74 -29.66
CA PRO A 152 21.62 19.45 -29.12
C PRO A 152 22.00 20.59 -28.16
N GLU A 153 21.15 21.62 -28.06
CA GLU A 153 21.38 22.76 -27.17
C GLU A 153 20.78 22.51 -25.78
N VAL A 154 21.63 22.38 -24.77
CA VAL A 154 21.22 22.31 -23.35
C VAL A 154 20.76 23.67 -22.85
N ARG A 155 19.68 23.63 -22.08
CA ARG A 155 19.16 24.72 -21.26
C ARG A 155 19.04 24.21 -19.82
N PHE A 156 19.99 24.59 -18.97
CA PHE A 156 19.90 24.34 -17.53
C PHE A 156 18.88 25.30 -16.93
N MET A 157 17.93 24.78 -16.16
CA MET A 157 16.77 25.49 -15.65
C MET A 157 17.05 26.05 -14.24
N GLU A 158 16.72 27.32 -14.00
CA GLU A 158 16.92 27.97 -12.70
C GLU A 158 16.02 27.31 -11.64
N SER A 159 16.59 26.49 -10.74
CA SER A 159 15.83 25.66 -9.78
C SER A 159 15.00 26.47 -8.76
N ALA A 160 15.24 27.79 -8.64
CA ALA A 160 14.43 28.72 -7.86
C ALA A 160 13.21 29.28 -8.63
N PHE A 161 13.09 28.97 -9.92
CA PHE A 161 12.00 29.42 -10.81
C PHE A 161 11.19 28.24 -11.37
N TYR A 162 11.86 27.13 -11.67
CA TYR A 162 11.26 25.91 -12.20
C TYR A 162 11.37 24.74 -11.22
N SER A 163 10.24 24.06 -10.98
CA SER A 163 10.20 22.78 -10.26
C SER A 163 10.24 21.59 -11.22
N LEU A 164 9.69 21.75 -12.44
CA LEU A 164 9.43 20.66 -13.39
C LEU A 164 9.81 21.07 -14.83
N HIS A 165 10.19 20.11 -15.66
CA HIS A 165 10.72 20.39 -17.02
C HIS A 165 9.68 20.99 -17.98
N ASP A 166 8.41 20.59 -17.86
CA ASP A 166 7.35 21.07 -18.78
C ASP A 166 6.90 22.50 -18.49
N GLU A 167 7.21 23.03 -17.31
CA GLU A 167 7.02 24.44 -16.96
C GLU A 167 7.82 25.37 -17.87
N TRP A 168 9.04 24.99 -18.29
CA TRP A 168 9.82 25.75 -19.27
C TRP A 168 9.11 25.81 -20.62
N TYR A 169 8.62 24.66 -21.09
CA TYR A 169 7.94 24.53 -22.38
C TYR A 169 6.69 25.43 -22.44
N PHE A 170 5.80 25.36 -21.43
CA PHE A 170 4.63 26.22 -21.42
C PHE A 170 4.94 27.68 -21.06
N PHE A 171 5.95 27.96 -20.24
CA PHE A 171 6.35 29.35 -19.91
C PHE A 171 6.75 30.14 -21.16
N ARG A 172 7.54 29.54 -22.06
CA ARG A 172 7.91 30.17 -23.34
C ARG A 172 6.68 30.41 -24.21
N LEU A 173 5.92 29.35 -24.51
CA LEU A 173 4.82 29.40 -25.47
C LEU A 173 3.67 30.32 -25.01
N LEU A 174 3.38 30.41 -23.71
CA LEU A 174 2.35 31.30 -23.17
C LEU A 174 2.78 32.76 -23.12
N ASN A 175 4.08 33.05 -23.06
CA ASN A 175 4.65 34.40 -23.18
C ASN A 175 4.93 34.82 -24.64
N GLY A 176 4.45 34.06 -25.63
CA GLY A 176 4.64 34.37 -27.05
C GLY A 176 6.02 34.02 -27.61
N ALA A 177 6.88 33.33 -26.85
CA ALA A 177 8.18 32.86 -27.30
C ALA A 177 8.10 31.44 -27.90
N PRO A 178 8.66 31.17 -29.08
CA PRO A 178 8.70 29.82 -29.65
C PRO A 178 9.66 28.90 -28.88
N ILE A 179 9.43 27.60 -28.99
CA ILE A 179 10.40 26.58 -28.58
C ILE A 179 11.59 26.62 -29.54
N PRO A 180 12.85 26.65 -29.08
CA PRO A 180 14.01 26.71 -29.97
C PRO A 180 14.09 25.49 -30.90
N GLY A 181 14.02 25.73 -32.21
CA GLY A 181 14.07 24.69 -33.24
C GLY A 181 12.72 24.07 -33.61
N ASP A 182 11.69 24.21 -32.78
CA ASP A 182 10.34 23.66 -33.04
C ASP A 182 9.39 24.77 -33.49
N TRP A 183 8.67 24.47 -34.57
CA TRP A 183 7.70 25.36 -35.23
C TRP A 183 6.32 24.71 -35.36
N SER A 184 6.12 23.52 -34.79
CA SER A 184 4.86 22.78 -34.82
C SER A 184 3.80 23.40 -33.91
N VAL A 185 4.21 23.96 -32.77
CA VAL A 185 3.34 24.62 -31.79
C VAL A 185 3.53 26.14 -31.82
N ALA A 186 2.50 26.84 -32.30
CA ALA A 186 2.51 28.30 -32.41
C ALA A 186 2.31 28.98 -31.03
N PRO A 187 3.18 29.93 -30.62
CA PRO A 187 3.05 30.63 -29.34
C PRO A 187 1.76 31.45 -29.21
N VAL A 188 1.26 31.58 -27.99
CA VAL A 188 0.11 32.44 -27.67
C VAL A 188 0.58 33.89 -27.56
N THR A 189 -0.10 34.80 -28.25
CA THR A 189 0.20 36.25 -28.18
C THR A 189 -0.83 36.98 -27.33
N GLY A 190 -0.41 38.04 -26.63
CA GLY A 190 -1.29 38.91 -25.82
C GLY A 190 -1.18 38.73 -24.31
N TYR A 191 -0.41 37.75 -23.83
CA TYR A 191 -0.09 37.58 -22.40
C TYR A 191 1.31 38.13 -22.06
N THR A 192 1.55 38.36 -20.76
CA THR A 192 2.87 38.67 -20.21
C THR A 192 2.87 38.17 -18.76
N LEU A 193 3.49 37.02 -18.54
CA LEU A 193 3.34 36.18 -17.36
C LEU A 193 4.75 35.96 -16.77
N PRO A 194 5.23 36.84 -15.87
CA PRO A 194 6.64 36.92 -15.47
C PRO A 194 7.12 35.80 -14.53
N THR A 195 6.23 34.91 -14.08
CA THR A 195 6.56 33.75 -13.23
C THR A 195 5.64 32.57 -13.53
N ILE A 196 6.04 31.35 -13.17
CA ILE A 196 5.15 30.18 -13.18
C ILE A 196 3.86 30.44 -12.39
N ALA A 197 3.97 30.99 -11.17
CA ALA A 197 2.80 31.36 -10.37
C ALA A 197 1.84 32.32 -11.10
N SER A 198 2.36 33.24 -11.93
CA SER A 198 1.52 34.13 -12.75
C SER A 198 0.82 33.43 -13.92
N ILE A 199 1.35 32.31 -14.42
CA ILE A 199 0.69 31.45 -15.41
C ILE A 199 -0.51 30.76 -14.77
N TYR A 200 -0.32 30.11 -13.62
CA TYR A 200 -1.41 29.53 -12.84
C TYR A 200 -2.49 30.57 -12.45
N ALA A 201 -2.08 31.81 -12.15
CA ALA A 201 -3.01 32.91 -11.86
C ALA A 201 -3.72 33.51 -13.09
N ALA A 202 -3.16 33.35 -14.29
CA ALA A 202 -3.79 33.78 -15.56
C ALA A 202 -4.70 32.70 -16.18
N PHE A 203 -4.42 31.43 -15.87
CA PHE A 203 -5.26 30.28 -16.23
C PHE A 203 -5.74 29.53 -14.97
N PRO A 204 -6.47 30.19 -14.04
CA PRO A 204 -7.03 29.52 -12.87
C PRO A 204 -8.11 28.53 -13.31
N ASP A 205 -8.29 27.44 -12.57
CA ASP A 205 -9.33 26.46 -12.90
C ASP A 205 -10.75 27.07 -12.80
N PRO A 206 -11.70 26.79 -13.72
CA PRO A 206 -11.64 25.93 -14.92
C PRO A 206 -11.41 26.70 -16.23
N THR A 207 -10.51 27.68 -16.24
CA THR A 207 -10.12 28.39 -17.48
C THR A 207 -9.50 27.40 -18.47
N PRO A 208 -10.02 27.29 -19.72
CA PRO A 208 -9.46 26.40 -20.73
C PRO A 208 -8.00 26.75 -21.04
N LEU A 209 -7.13 25.74 -20.97
CA LEU A 209 -5.72 25.89 -21.29
C LEU A 209 -5.52 25.85 -22.82
N PRO A 210 -4.65 26.72 -23.37
CA PRO A 210 -4.32 26.70 -24.80
C PRO A 210 -3.26 25.64 -25.12
N LEU A 211 -2.81 25.58 -26.38
CA LEU A 211 -1.64 24.79 -26.83
C LEU A 211 -1.73 23.26 -26.66
N GLY A 212 -2.89 22.71 -26.27
CA GLY A 212 -3.01 21.29 -25.93
C GLY A 212 -2.41 20.93 -24.57
N LEU A 213 -2.15 21.94 -23.71
CA LEU A 213 -1.86 21.72 -22.30
C LEU A 213 -3.12 21.17 -21.61
N ALA A 214 -2.94 20.23 -20.69
CA ALA A 214 -4.02 19.64 -19.91
C ALA A 214 -3.89 20.03 -18.44
N ARG A 215 -4.88 19.61 -17.65
CA ARG A 215 -4.76 19.55 -16.20
C ARG A 215 -4.46 18.11 -15.77
N ALA A 216 -3.47 17.94 -14.91
CA ALA A 216 -3.51 16.92 -13.88
C ALA A 216 -4.01 17.66 -12.64
N GLY A 217 -5.35 17.70 -12.49
CA GLY A 217 -6.07 18.48 -11.47
C GLY A 217 -5.54 19.91 -11.33
N SER A 218 -4.84 20.20 -10.23
CA SER A 218 -4.27 21.52 -9.97
C SER A 218 -3.14 21.91 -10.95
N ARG A 219 -2.30 20.96 -11.38
CA ARG A 219 -1.12 21.16 -12.22
C ARG A 219 -1.49 21.36 -13.70
N ILE A 220 -0.86 22.34 -14.34
CA ILE A 220 -0.83 22.48 -15.80
C ILE A 220 0.24 21.51 -16.33
N THR A 221 -0.15 20.61 -17.24
CA THR A 221 0.74 19.58 -17.81
C THR A 221 0.87 19.71 -19.32
N ALA A 222 2.06 19.49 -19.85
CA ALA A 222 2.30 19.38 -21.30
C ALA A 222 2.52 17.92 -21.71
N TRP A 223 1.45 17.15 -21.89
CA TRP A 223 1.53 15.75 -22.35
C TRP A 223 2.33 15.60 -23.65
N PHE A 224 2.15 16.52 -24.61
CA PHE A 224 2.92 16.53 -25.85
C PHE A 224 4.44 16.70 -25.63
N PHE A 225 4.87 17.42 -24.59
CA PHE A 225 6.29 17.59 -24.27
C PHE A 225 6.89 16.26 -23.77
N TYR A 226 6.28 15.62 -22.76
CA TYR A 226 6.74 14.33 -22.26
C TYR A 226 6.63 13.19 -23.28
N GLN A 227 5.66 13.25 -24.19
CA GLN A 227 5.53 12.30 -25.31
C GLN A 227 6.63 12.50 -26.36
N ASN A 228 7.01 13.74 -26.67
CA ASN A 228 8.16 14.05 -27.54
C ASN A 228 9.52 13.94 -26.81
N ALA A 229 9.53 13.66 -25.51
CA ALA A 229 10.70 13.25 -24.72
C ALA A 229 10.80 11.72 -24.55
N ASP A 230 9.82 10.96 -25.05
CA ASP A 230 9.65 9.51 -24.89
C ASP A 230 9.80 9.00 -23.42
N VAL A 231 9.02 9.64 -22.54
CA VAL A 231 8.85 9.27 -21.12
C VAL A 231 7.56 8.48 -20.88
N VAL A 232 6.68 8.41 -21.88
CA VAL A 232 5.35 7.78 -21.81
C VAL A 232 5.15 6.68 -22.87
N GLY A 233 6.25 6.04 -23.30
CA GLY A 233 6.25 4.80 -24.10
C GLY A 233 5.59 4.90 -25.47
N SER A 234 5.78 6.02 -26.19
CA SER A 234 5.09 6.25 -27.46
C SER A 234 6.01 5.97 -28.66
N SER A 235 6.14 4.69 -29.00
CA SER A 235 7.03 4.12 -30.03
C SER A 235 6.74 4.51 -31.50
N SER A 236 6.14 5.68 -31.72
CA SER A 236 5.71 6.18 -33.04
C SER A 236 6.20 7.59 -33.39
N LEU A 237 6.89 8.28 -32.47
CA LEU A 237 7.47 9.62 -32.68
C LEU A 237 8.98 9.62 -32.41
N SER A 238 9.70 10.46 -33.15
CA SER A 238 11.13 10.73 -32.96
C SER A 238 11.33 11.61 -31.72
N ARG A 239 12.29 11.29 -30.85
CA ARG A 239 12.57 12.04 -29.61
C ARG A 239 13.11 13.44 -29.96
N TYR A 240 12.24 14.43 -29.78
CA TYR A 240 12.58 15.84 -29.98
C TYR A 240 13.18 16.50 -28.73
N PHE A 241 12.74 16.11 -27.53
CA PHE A 241 13.25 16.65 -26.28
C PHE A 241 14.18 15.67 -25.56
N GLY A 242 15.26 16.19 -24.98
CA GLY A 242 16.06 15.48 -23.98
C GLY A 242 15.87 16.17 -22.64
N ILE A 243 15.46 15.44 -21.60
CA ILE A 243 15.23 15.98 -20.25
C ILE A 243 15.87 15.10 -19.19
N GLY A 244 16.26 15.72 -18.08
CA GLY A 244 16.87 15.04 -16.93
C GLY A 244 17.30 16.04 -15.86
N THR A 245 18.03 15.57 -14.85
CA THR A 245 18.52 16.41 -13.75
C THR A 245 20.03 16.24 -13.61
N LEU A 246 20.78 17.34 -13.58
CA LEU A 246 22.16 17.35 -13.12
C LEU A 246 22.15 17.29 -11.59
N LEU A 247 22.85 16.31 -11.03
CA LEU A 247 22.92 16.02 -9.60
C LEU A 247 24.33 16.32 -9.09
N TYR A 248 24.43 16.95 -7.92
CA TYR A 248 25.66 17.05 -7.15
C TYR A 248 25.45 16.53 -5.73
N TYR A 249 26.25 15.52 -5.37
CA TYR A 249 26.40 15.07 -3.97
C TYR A 249 27.73 15.59 -3.42
N PRO A 250 27.74 16.21 -2.21
CA PRO A 250 28.98 16.60 -1.56
C PRO A 250 29.85 15.39 -1.21
N PRO A 251 31.16 15.55 -0.97
CA PRO A 251 32.02 14.49 -0.43
C PRO A 251 31.47 13.99 0.90
N ASN A 252 31.43 12.66 1.08
CA ASN A 252 31.03 12.01 2.32
C ASN A 252 31.99 10.83 2.54
N PRO A 253 32.90 10.88 3.54
CA PRO A 253 33.95 9.88 3.71
C PRO A 253 33.43 8.47 3.99
N ASP A 254 32.19 8.35 4.45
CA ASP A 254 31.57 7.10 4.87
C ASP A 254 30.81 6.39 3.72
N ARG A 255 30.68 7.03 2.54
CA ARG A 255 30.09 6.40 1.33
C ARG A 255 31.04 5.43 0.63
N ARG A 256 30.45 4.44 -0.07
CA ARG A 256 31.16 3.56 -1.02
C ARG A 256 31.96 4.34 -2.07
N VAL A 257 31.41 5.46 -2.58
CA VAL A 257 32.15 6.47 -3.34
C VAL A 257 32.27 7.75 -2.48
N PRO A 258 33.42 7.97 -1.81
CA PRO A 258 33.51 9.00 -0.77
C PRO A 258 33.83 10.42 -1.26
N GLY A 259 34.27 10.58 -2.51
CA GLY A 259 34.51 11.89 -3.13
C GLY A 259 33.22 12.66 -3.42
N GLU A 260 33.33 13.90 -3.92
CA GLU A 260 32.16 14.55 -4.54
C GLU A 260 31.71 13.76 -5.78
N ILE A 261 30.40 13.75 -6.04
CA ILE A 261 29.80 13.05 -7.16
C ILE A 261 29.01 14.04 -7.99
N TRP A 262 29.43 14.22 -9.23
CA TRP A 262 28.63 14.83 -10.28
C TRP A 262 27.97 13.72 -11.08
N ALA A 263 26.64 13.74 -11.17
CA ALA A 263 25.87 12.77 -11.95
C ALA A 263 24.77 13.47 -12.75
N PHE A 264 24.13 12.75 -13.66
CA PHE A 264 22.80 13.12 -14.14
C PHE A 264 21.84 11.93 -14.06
N ASP A 265 20.56 12.24 -13.90
CA ASP A 265 19.45 11.30 -14.05
C ASP A 265 18.60 11.63 -15.29
N LEU A 266 17.71 10.69 -15.63
CA LEU A 266 16.66 10.84 -16.64
C LEU A 266 15.29 10.61 -15.98
N GLU A 267 14.20 10.97 -16.66
CA GLU A 267 12.85 10.70 -16.13
C GLU A 267 12.61 9.20 -15.91
N TYR A 268 11.85 8.82 -14.88
CA TYR A 268 11.75 7.40 -14.48
C TYR A 268 11.27 6.48 -15.61
N GLY A 269 10.30 6.97 -16.40
CA GLY A 269 9.76 6.31 -17.59
C GLY A 269 10.51 6.58 -18.90
N ASP A 270 11.64 7.31 -18.87
CA ASP A 270 12.45 7.59 -20.05
C ASP A 270 13.02 6.30 -20.64
N GLN A 271 12.66 6.02 -21.90
CA GLN A 271 13.03 4.81 -22.66
C GLN A 271 14.42 4.90 -23.33
N ALA A 272 15.39 5.56 -22.70
CA ALA A 272 16.72 5.77 -23.27
C ALA A 272 17.48 4.47 -23.57
N ASP A 273 17.96 4.32 -24.80
CA ASP A 273 18.90 3.27 -25.22
C ASP A 273 20.38 3.66 -24.96
N PRO A 274 21.36 2.76 -25.19
CA PRO A 274 22.78 3.06 -25.00
C PRO A 274 23.29 4.25 -25.84
N ASN A 275 22.72 4.48 -27.02
CA ASN A 275 23.08 5.61 -27.89
C ASN A 275 22.51 6.94 -27.34
N THR A 276 21.28 6.89 -26.83
CA THR A 276 20.57 8.01 -26.18
C THR A 276 21.32 8.49 -24.94
N VAL A 277 21.73 7.57 -24.05
CA VAL A 277 22.57 7.90 -22.88
C VAL A 277 23.91 8.49 -23.31
N ALA A 278 24.60 7.88 -24.29
CA ALA A 278 25.86 8.41 -24.81
C ALA A 278 25.69 9.82 -25.43
N ARG A 279 24.53 10.13 -26.00
CA ARG A 279 24.20 11.44 -26.55
C ARG A 279 23.87 12.47 -25.47
N PHE A 280 23.21 12.08 -24.38
CA PHE A 280 23.07 12.92 -23.18
C PHE A 280 24.43 13.32 -22.60
N PHE A 281 25.39 12.38 -22.49
CA PHE A 281 26.76 12.71 -22.09
C PHE A 281 27.39 13.76 -23.02
N GLN A 282 27.49 13.50 -24.34
CA GLN A 282 28.09 14.44 -25.30
C GLN A 282 27.48 15.85 -25.24
N MET A 283 26.17 15.90 -25.06
CA MET A 283 25.36 17.11 -24.96
C MET A 283 25.67 17.91 -23.68
N LEU A 284 25.74 17.24 -22.53
CA LEU A 284 26.08 17.84 -21.23
C LEU A 284 27.57 18.23 -21.15
N GLU A 285 28.48 17.35 -21.58
CA GLU A 285 29.94 17.58 -21.59
C GLU A 285 30.33 18.83 -22.38
N ALA A 286 29.60 19.14 -23.46
CA ALA A 286 29.84 20.34 -24.26
C ALA A 286 29.46 21.66 -23.55
N ARG A 287 28.67 21.61 -22.47
CA ARG A 287 28.06 22.79 -21.80
C ARG A 287 28.39 22.91 -20.31
N LEU A 288 29.09 21.93 -19.74
CA LEU A 288 29.54 21.89 -18.35
C LEU A 288 31.01 22.35 -18.21
N PRO A 289 31.43 22.78 -17.01
CA PRO A 289 32.84 23.02 -16.68
C PRO A 289 33.71 21.79 -16.99
N ALA A 290 34.96 21.95 -17.43
CA ALA A 290 35.79 20.82 -17.87
C ALA A 290 36.08 19.77 -16.77
N ASP A 291 36.17 20.22 -15.52
CA ASP A 291 36.25 19.40 -14.31
C ASP A 291 34.96 18.58 -14.13
N VAL A 292 33.80 19.25 -14.04
CA VAL A 292 32.48 18.60 -13.92
C VAL A 292 32.20 17.65 -15.09
N ALA A 293 32.45 18.08 -16.32
CA ALA A 293 32.28 17.29 -17.54
C ALA A 293 33.16 16.04 -17.57
N SER A 294 34.35 16.07 -16.95
CA SER A 294 35.21 14.88 -16.81
C SER A 294 34.76 13.92 -15.71
N ALA A 295 34.15 14.45 -14.63
CA ALA A 295 33.68 13.68 -13.48
C ALA A 295 32.28 13.06 -13.67
N LEU A 296 31.43 13.74 -14.45
CA LEU A 296 29.99 13.45 -14.61
C LEU A 296 29.72 11.96 -14.86
N LYS A 297 28.82 11.39 -14.05
CA LYS A 297 28.25 10.04 -14.17
C LYS A 297 26.83 10.06 -14.71
N TRP A 298 26.31 8.91 -15.12
CA TRP A 298 24.87 8.67 -15.29
C TRP A 298 24.37 7.76 -14.18
N LEU A 299 23.33 8.18 -13.48
CA LEU A 299 22.62 7.42 -12.45
C LEU A 299 21.26 6.97 -13.02
N PRO A 300 21.08 5.69 -13.38
CA PRO A 300 19.80 5.14 -13.78
C PRO A 300 18.77 5.26 -12.65
N ARG A 301 17.50 5.56 -12.96
CA ARG A 301 16.43 5.67 -11.93
C ARG A 301 15.38 4.57 -11.96
N SER A 302 15.38 3.70 -12.97
CA SER A 302 14.43 2.58 -13.09
C SER A 302 15.13 1.26 -13.46
N PRO A 303 14.55 0.09 -13.16
CA PRO A 303 15.14 -1.21 -13.53
C PRO A 303 15.42 -1.35 -15.04
N TYR A 304 14.59 -0.73 -15.88
CA TYR A 304 14.83 -0.61 -17.31
C TYR A 304 16.15 0.12 -17.59
N GLN A 305 16.31 1.35 -17.05
CA GLN A 305 17.52 2.14 -17.26
C GLN A 305 18.76 1.48 -16.67
N GLU A 306 18.65 0.73 -15.56
CA GLU A 306 19.76 -0.06 -15.05
C GLU A 306 20.20 -1.16 -16.02
N SER A 307 19.27 -1.83 -16.70
CA SER A 307 19.61 -2.81 -17.74
C SER A 307 20.40 -2.18 -18.89
N ILE A 308 20.04 -0.94 -19.27
CA ILE A 308 20.76 -0.14 -20.26
C ILE A 308 22.14 0.30 -19.72
N GLY A 309 22.24 0.64 -18.44
CA GLY A 309 23.49 0.92 -17.75
C GLY A 309 24.45 -0.27 -17.77
N ASN A 310 23.96 -1.47 -17.46
CA ASN A 310 24.71 -2.72 -17.53
C ASN A 310 25.18 -3.01 -18.96
N ALA A 311 24.32 -2.78 -19.97
CA ALA A 311 24.68 -2.92 -21.38
C ALA A 311 25.76 -1.90 -21.84
N ILE A 312 25.72 -0.67 -21.33
CA ILE A 312 26.75 0.35 -21.54
C ILE A 312 28.08 -0.06 -20.89
N GLN A 313 28.04 -0.60 -19.67
CA GLN A 313 29.22 -1.07 -18.92
C GLN A 313 29.89 -2.28 -19.57
N ALA A 314 29.11 -3.26 -20.03
CA ALA A 314 29.61 -4.47 -20.73
C ALA A 314 30.02 -4.19 -22.19
N GLY A 315 29.52 -3.12 -22.78
CA GLY A 315 29.75 -2.75 -24.17
C GLY A 315 31.08 -2.03 -24.44
N THR A 316 31.20 -1.49 -25.66
CA THR A 316 32.36 -0.70 -26.11
C THR A 316 32.15 0.82 -25.99
N SER A 317 31.17 1.25 -25.19
CA SER A 317 30.85 2.66 -25.00
C SER A 317 32.01 3.43 -24.34
N PRO A 318 32.34 4.65 -24.79
CA PRO A 318 33.31 5.50 -24.10
C PRO A 318 32.82 5.94 -22.70
N TYR A 319 31.53 5.75 -22.41
CA TYR A 319 30.91 6.09 -21.12
C TYR A 319 30.73 4.88 -20.18
N LYS A 320 31.29 3.71 -20.52
CA LYS A 320 31.17 2.48 -19.72
C LYS A 320 31.60 2.69 -18.26
N ASP A 321 32.73 3.36 -18.03
CA ASP A 321 33.30 3.63 -16.70
C ASP A 321 32.62 4.84 -16.00
N ARG A 322 31.48 5.31 -16.55
CA ARG A 322 30.74 6.51 -16.13
C ARG A 322 29.26 6.25 -15.87
N VAL A 323 28.76 5.03 -16.05
CA VAL A 323 27.51 4.57 -15.41
C VAL A 323 27.80 4.30 -13.94
N MET A 324 26.90 4.73 -13.04
CA MET A 324 26.96 4.43 -11.61
C MET A 324 25.65 3.80 -11.12
N SER A 325 25.64 3.32 -9.89
CA SER A 325 24.52 2.65 -9.22
C SER A 325 24.10 3.38 -7.94
N PHE A 326 22.92 3.08 -7.41
CA PHE A 326 22.55 3.55 -6.06
C PHE A 326 23.47 2.95 -4.98
N ASP A 327 24.03 1.75 -5.19
CA ASP A 327 25.02 1.16 -4.29
C ASP A 327 26.29 2.03 -4.13
N ASP A 328 26.63 2.88 -5.11
CA ASP A 328 27.78 3.79 -5.03
C ASP A 328 27.52 4.97 -4.09
N LEU A 329 26.25 5.27 -3.81
CA LEU A 329 25.79 6.30 -2.89
C LEU A 329 25.62 5.81 -1.44
N VAL A 330 25.64 4.48 -1.22
CA VAL A 330 25.45 3.83 0.09
C VAL A 330 26.51 4.23 1.11
N THR A 331 26.09 4.53 2.33
CA THR A 331 26.98 4.83 3.48
C THR A 331 27.24 3.55 4.29
N ALA A 332 28.50 3.27 4.63
CA ALA A 332 28.86 2.01 5.30
C ALA A 332 28.34 1.94 6.75
N GLY A 333 27.53 0.92 7.04
CA GLY A 333 26.88 0.74 8.35
C GLY A 333 25.56 1.52 8.52
N GLU A 334 25.08 2.19 7.48
CA GLU A 334 23.76 2.82 7.42
C GLU A 334 22.64 1.78 7.54
N VAL A 335 21.59 2.11 8.31
CA VAL A 335 20.39 1.30 8.46
C VAL A 335 19.16 2.19 8.34
N VAL A 336 18.16 1.74 7.58
CA VAL A 336 16.86 2.42 7.45
C VAL A 336 15.75 1.39 7.65
N GLY A 337 15.00 1.52 8.74
CA GLY A 337 13.88 0.63 9.06
C GLY A 337 12.56 1.11 8.46
N TYR A 338 12.22 0.61 7.27
CA TYR A 338 10.96 0.94 6.60
C TYR A 338 9.71 0.40 7.31
N ASN A 339 9.85 -0.70 8.07
CA ASN A 339 8.84 -1.20 8.99
C ASN A 339 9.51 -1.72 10.28
N PRO A 340 9.54 -0.92 11.37
CA PRO A 340 10.04 -1.35 12.67
C PRO A 340 9.27 -2.52 13.28
N GLY A 341 9.93 -3.31 14.12
CA GLY A 341 9.34 -4.46 14.82
C GLY A 341 10.37 -5.51 15.22
N ILE A 342 9.95 -6.53 15.98
CA ILE A 342 10.80 -7.62 16.46
C ILE A 342 10.24 -9.00 16.08
N THR A 343 11.11 -9.87 15.58
CA THR A 343 10.76 -11.18 15.01
C THR A 343 11.86 -12.21 15.28
N ALA A 344 11.57 -13.49 15.04
CA ALA A 344 12.58 -14.54 15.02
C ALA A 344 12.32 -15.55 13.88
N GLY A 345 13.38 -15.98 13.20
CA GLY A 345 13.27 -16.87 12.04
C GLY A 345 14.61 -17.49 11.63
N ARG A 346 14.61 -18.34 10.60
CA ARG A 346 15.84 -18.83 9.96
C ARG A 346 16.37 -17.83 8.95
N VAL A 347 17.68 -17.61 8.90
CA VAL A 347 18.28 -16.77 7.86
C VAL A 347 18.22 -17.49 6.51
N LYS A 348 17.71 -16.79 5.48
CA LYS A 348 17.83 -17.17 4.07
C LYS A 348 18.49 -16.00 3.32
N VAL A 349 19.57 -16.24 2.60
CA VAL A 349 20.24 -15.23 1.77
C VAL A 349 19.81 -15.43 0.32
N VAL A 350 19.47 -14.37 -0.39
CA VAL A 350 18.99 -14.43 -1.77
C VAL A 350 19.73 -13.40 -2.62
N ARG A 351 20.43 -13.88 -3.64
CA ARG A 351 21.04 -13.04 -4.67
C ARG A 351 19.99 -12.57 -5.66
N ALA A 352 20.23 -11.45 -6.33
CA ALA A 352 19.29 -10.91 -7.31
C ALA A 352 18.98 -11.93 -8.44
N ALA A 353 20.00 -12.69 -8.87
CA ALA A 353 19.86 -13.75 -9.89
C ALA A 353 19.27 -15.08 -9.35
N ASP A 354 19.24 -15.28 -8.03
CA ASP A 354 18.74 -16.50 -7.39
C ASP A 354 17.30 -16.34 -6.85
N PHE A 355 16.64 -15.21 -7.12
CA PHE A 355 15.30 -14.96 -6.60
C PHE A 355 14.24 -15.81 -7.29
N SER A 356 13.57 -16.65 -6.51
CA SER A 356 12.26 -17.22 -6.83
C SER A 356 11.37 -17.07 -5.61
N ALA A 357 10.24 -16.37 -5.77
CA ALA A 357 9.23 -16.21 -4.71
C ALA A 357 8.87 -17.57 -4.07
N ALA A 358 8.70 -18.61 -4.89
CA ALA A 358 8.28 -19.91 -4.43
C ALA A 358 9.35 -20.68 -3.62
N SER A 359 10.60 -20.20 -3.57
CA SER A 359 11.69 -20.75 -2.73
C SER A 359 11.66 -20.28 -1.27
N LEU A 360 10.85 -19.25 -0.96
CA LEU A 360 10.80 -18.60 0.34
C LEU A 360 9.71 -19.20 1.25
N ALA A 361 9.87 -19.03 2.57
CA ALA A 361 8.97 -19.58 3.58
C ALA A 361 8.71 -18.61 4.74
N SER A 362 7.50 -18.68 5.32
CA SER A 362 7.00 -17.72 6.31
C SER A 362 7.68 -17.75 7.69
N ASP A 363 8.64 -18.63 7.91
CA ASP A 363 9.51 -18.63 9.10
C ASP A 363 11.00 -18.33 8.78
N GLN A 364 11.26 -17.77 7.60
CA GLN A 364 12.56 -17.20 7.22
C GLN A 364 12.62 -15.69 7.47
N ILE A 365 13.78 -15.20 7.90
CA ILE A 365 14.20 -13.81 7.75
C ILE A 365 15.05 -13.77 6.48
N VAL A 366 14.60 -13.05 5.45
CA VAL A 366 15.19 -13.06 4.12
C VAL A 366 16.11 -11.86 3.95
N VAL A 367 17.37 -12.14 3.63
CA VAL A 367 18.39 -11.14 3.30
C VAL A 367 18.51 -11.07 1.79
N LEU A 368 18.08 -9.93 1.23
CA LEU A 368 17.92 -9.67 -0.20
C LEU A 368 19.06 -8.81 -0.73
N GLU A 369 19.77 -9.28 -1.76
CA GLU A 369 20.76 -8.47 -2.47
C GLU A 369 20.08 -7.31 -3.22
N ARG A 370 18.89 -7.57 -3.75
CA ARG A 370 17.97 -6.60 -4.35
C ARG A 370 16.54 -6.97 -4.00
N VAL A 371 15.67 -5.97 -3.84
CA VAL A 371 14.26 -6.17 -3.52
C VAL A 371 13.47 -6.52 -4.79
N PRO A 372 12.66 -7.60 -4.80
CA PRO A 372 11.79 -7.97 -5.92
C PRO A 372 10.47 -7.17 -5.91
N ASP A 373 9.73 -7.19 -7.01
CA ASP A 373 8.44 -6.51 -7.13
C ASP A 373 7.32 -7.14 -6.26
N ASP A 374 7.37 -8.46 -6.04
CA ASP A 374 6.56 -9.16 -5.02
C ASP A 374 7.45 -10.08 -4.17
N ILE A 375 7.03 -10.27 -2.91
CA ILE A 375 7.61 -11.24 -1.99
C ILE A 375 6.46 -11.95 -1.23
N PRO A 376 6.47 -13.28 -1.13
CA PRO A 376 5.51 -13.98 -0.28
C PRO A 376 5.73 -13.62 1.21
N PRO A 377 4.78 -13.93 2.09
CA PRO A 377 4.94 -13.65 3.52
C PRO A 377 6.17 -14.35 4.12
N VAL A 378 7.00 -13.56 4.80
CA VAL A 378 8.25 -13.96 5.47
C VAL A 378 8.31 -13.35 6.86
N ALA A 379 9.12 -13.94 7.76
CA ALA A 379 9.21 -13.51 9.15
C ALA A 379 9.96 -12.18 9.33
N GLY A 380 10.82 -11.80 8.39
CA GLY A 380 11.54 -10.52 8.33
C GLY A 380 12.19 -10.32 6.96
N ILE A 381 12.43 -9.06 6.59
CA ILE A 381 13.04 -8.64 5.31
C ILE A 381 14.21 -7.72 5.62
N VAL A 382 15.38 -7.98 5.03
CA VAL A 382 16.51 -7.05 5.07
C VAL A 382 17.15 -6.91 3.69
N SER A 383 17.18 -5.70 3.13
CA SER A 383 17.78 -5.42 1.82
C SER A 383 19.20 -4.86 1.94
N ALA A 384 20.05 -5.20 0.96
CA ALA A 384 21.42 -4.68 0.84
C ALA A 384 21.52 -3.29 0.17
N VAL A 385 20.42 -2.85 -0.44
CA VAL A 385 20.26 -1.59 -1.19
C VAL A 385 19.04 -0.84 -0.60
N PRO A 386 19.03 0.51 -0.58
CA PRO A 386 17.88 1.29 -0.13
C PRO A 386 16.59 1.00 -0.92
N GLN A 387 15.44 1.25 -0.29
CA GLN A 387 14.10 1.12 -0.86
C GLN A 387 13.42 2.50 -0.80
N THR A 388 12.59 2.84 -1.79
CA THR A 388 11.73 4.02 -1.68
C THR A 388 10.63 3.78 -0.63
N ALA A 389 10.18 4.83 0.07
CA ALA A 389 9.20 4.71 1.14
C ALA A 389 7.84 4.09 0.70
N LEU A 390 7.57 4.12 -0.61
CA LEU A 390 6.36 3.64 -1.29
C LEU A 390 6.57 2.34 -2.09
N ALA A 391 7.74 1.69 -2.00
CA ALA A 391 7.99 0.40 -2.64
C ALA A 391 6.94 -0.65 -2.24
N HIS A 392 6.51 -1.52 -3.17
CA HIS A 392 5.45 -2.50 -2.92
C HIS A 392 5.75 -3.40 -1.72
N VAL A 393 6.99 -3.86 -1.59
CA VAL A 393 7.48 -4.66 -0.45
C VAL A 393 7.41 -3.89 0.88
N ASN A 394 7.57 -2.56 0.89
CA ASN A 394 7.39 -1.74 2.10
C ASN A 394 5.91 -1.67 2.55
N LEU A 395 4.99 -1.62 1.59
CA LEU A 395 3.54 -1.63 1.85
C LEU A 395 3.09 -3.01 2.33
N LEU A 396 3.54 -4.08 1.68
CA LEU A 396 3.29 -5.48 2.10
C LEU A 396 3.88 -5.76 3.50
N ALA A 397 5.09 -5.31 3.80
CA ALA A 397 5.73 -5.49 5.10
C ALA A 397 4.90 -4.84 6.22
N LYS A 398 4.46 -3.58 6.02
CA LYS A 398 3.57 -2.85 6.94
C LYS A 398 2.22 -3.59 7.11
N ALA A 399 1.62 -4.05 6.02
CA ALA A 399 0.34 -4.77 6.04
C ALA A 399 0.41 -6.13 6.78
N ARG A 400 1.57 -6.79 6.77
CA ARG A 400 1.84 -8.08 7.43
C ARG A 400 2.39 -7.95 8.85
N GLY A 401 2.90 -6.77 9.24
CA GLY A 401 3.69 -6.60 10.47
C GLY A 401 5.09 -7.21 10.39
N THR A 402 5.57 -7.55 9.20
CA THR A 402 6.90 -8.12 8.96
C THR A 402 7.97 -7.03 9.14
N PRO A 403 8.96 -7.15 10.04
CA PRO A 403 10.04 -6.17 10.15
C PRO A 403 10.81 -6.08 8.83
N ASN A 404 10.97 -4.85 8.30
CA ASN A 404 11.65 -4.58 7.03
C ASN A 404 12.65 -3.45 7.20
N ALA A 405 13.90 -3.70 6.83
CA ALA A 405 14.99 -2.73 6.85
C ALA A 405 15.86 -2.80 5.59
N TYR A 406 16.53 -1.71 5.28
CA TYR A 406 17.79 -1.71 4.54
C TYR A 406 18.94 -1.73 5.55
N VAL A 407 19.98 -2.52 5.27
CA VAL A 407 21.22 -2.56 6.05
C VAL A 407 22.41 -2.54 5.10
N ALA A 408 23.17 -1.45 5.13
CA ALA A 408 24.35 -1.26 4.29
C ALA A 408 25.40 -2.35 4.53
N GLY A 409 25.86 -2.97 3.44
CA GLY A 409 26.94 -3.96 3.50
C GLY A 409 26.57 -5.28 4.21
N ILE A 410 25.27 -5.59 4.33
CA ILE A 410 24.78 -6.82 4.97
C ILE A 410 25.40 -8.09 4.34
N PHE A 411 25.65 -8.11 3.03
CA PHE A 411 26.26 -9.26 2.33
C PHE A 411 27.74 -9.53 2.65
N GLN A 412 28.47 -8.57 3.23
CA GLN A 412 29.85 -8.79 3.68
C GLN A 412 29.93 -9.38 5.11
N TRP A 413 28.80 -9.56 5.79
CA TRP A 413 28.75 -10.16 7.13
C TRP A 413 29.02 -11.67 7.08
N SER A 414 30.26 -12.08 7.43
CA SER A 414 30.68 -13.48 7.45
C SER A 414 29.75 -14.42 8.23
N GLN A 415 29.09 -13.90 9.28
CA GLN A 415 28.13 -14.65 10.09
C GLN A 415 26.86 -15.07 9.34
N LEU A 416 26.44 -14.38 8.27
CA LEU A 416 25.23 -14.76 7.52
C LEU A 416 25.37 -16.12 6.82
N HIS A 417 26.55 -16.43 6.27
CA HIS A 417 26.80 -17.71 5.63
C HIS A 417 26.73 -18.86 6.66
N ASP A 418 27.34 -18.66 7.83
CA ASP A 418 27.24 -19.56 8.99
C ASP A 418 25.79 -19.70 9.52
N TRP A 419 24.96 -18.66 9.38
CA TRP A 419 23.57 -18.67 9.83
C TRP A 419 22.66 -19.40 8.85
N GLU A 420 22.80 -19.17 7.54
CA GLU A 420 22.05 -19.89 6.51
C GLU A 420 22.46 -21.36 6.43
N TYR A 421 23.77 -21.65 6.28
CA TYR A 421 24.28 -23.02 6.08
C TYR A 421 23.92 -23.95 7.24
N LEU A 422 23.99 -23.44 8.49
CA LEU A 422 23.61 -24.21 9.68
C LEU A 422 22.10 -24.08 10.01
N SER A 423 21.32 -23.37 9.18
CA SER A 423 19.89 -23.09 9.39
C SER A 423 19.60 -22.54 10.80
N ARG A 424 20.47 -21.65 11.28
CA ARG A 424 20.36 -21.01 12.59
C ARG A 424 19.11 -20.15 12.65
N ARG A 425 18.54 -20.09 13.86
CA ARG A 425 17.48 -19.14 14.19
C ARG A 425 18.13 -17.90 14.78
N VAL A 426 17.63 -16.73 14.38
CA VAL A 426 18.05 -15.43 14.91
C VAL A 426 16.82 -14.62 15.30
N ILE A 427 16.96 -13.79 16.32
CA ILE A 427 16.11 -12.63 16.56
C ILE A 427 16.58 -11.52 15.62
N LEU A 428 15.64 -10.84 14.96
CA LEU A 428 15.84 -9.57 14.29
C LEU A 428 14.93 -8.53 14.94
N LYS A 429 15.48 -7.39 15.35
CA LYS A 429 14.73 -6.20 15.77
C LYS A 429 15.11 -5.04 14.87
N VAL A 430 14.12 -4.48 14.19
CA VAL A 430 14.25 -3.26 13.38
C VAL A 430 13.69 -2.07 14.16
N THR A 431 14.46 -1.00 14.29
CA THR A 431 14.00 0.35 14.66
C THR A 431 14.07 1.25 13.42
N ALA A 432 13.83 2.56 13.54
CA ALA A 432 13.91 3.45 12.37
C ALA A 432 15.33 3.52 11.76
N ASP A 433 16.36 3.32 12.59
CA ASP A 433 17.76 3.66 12.39
C ASP A 433 18.75 2.55 12.82
N ASP A 434 18.27 1.39 13.29
CA ASP A 434 19.10 0.24 13.71
C ASP A 434 18.39 -1.10 13.42
N ALA A 435 19.19 -2.15 13.22
CA ALA A 435 18.75 -3.52 12.93
C ALA A 435 19.57 -4.51 13.77
N VAL A 436 19.08 -4.80 14.98
CA VAL A 436 19.76 -5.66 15.96
C VAL A 436 19.49 -7.13 15.67
N TRP A 437 20.58 -7.92 15.59
CA TRP A 437 20.53 -9.37 15.38
C TRP A 437 21.09 -10.14 16.58
N LYS A 438 20.42 -11.21 17.01
CA LYS A 438 20.92 -12.10 18.09
C LYS A 438 20.59 -13.57 17.82
N PRO A 439 21.57 -14.50 17.81
CA PRO A 439 21.28 -15.93 17.71
C PRO A 439 20.39 -16.40 18.88
N ILE A 440 19.33 -17.16 18.56
CA ILE A 440 18.38 -17.71 19.54
C ILE A 440 18.50 -19.23 19.58
N SER A 441 18.53 -19.82 20.79
CA SER A 441 18.58 -21.27 20.94
C SER A 441 17.28 -21.94 20.45
N VAL A 442 17.35 -23.24 20.15
CA VAL A 442 16.17 -23.99 19.69
C VAL A 442 15.05 -23.98 20.75
N ASP A 443 15.38 -24.11 22.03
CA ASP A 443 14.39 -24.10 23.11
C ASP A 443 13.74 -22.73 23.30
N GLN A 444 14.52 -21.64 23.27
CA GLN A 444 14.00 -20.28 23.29
C GLN A 444 13.13 -19.96 22.07
N TYR A 445 13.54 -20.40 20.87
CA TYR A 445 12.73 -20.25 19.66
C TYR A 445 11.43 -21.04 19.74
N ASN A 446 11.46 -22.27 20.27
CA ASN A 446 10.27 -23.09 20.46
C ASN A 446 9.32 -22.48 21.52
N ALA A 447 9.85 -21.89 22.59
CA ALA A 447 9.07 -21.14 23.57
C ALA A 447 8.41 -19.90 22.95
N TRP A 448 9.15 -19.09 22.18
CA TRP A 448 8.60 -17.99 21.40
C TRP A 448 7.49 -18.45 20.44
N ARG A 449 7.73 -19.52 19.67
CA ARG A 449 6.73 -20.12 18.76
C ARG A 449 5.51 -20.68 19.48
N ALA A 450 5.59 -20.98 20.78
CA ALA A 450 4.44 -21.38 21.61
C ALA A 450 3.66 -20.19 22.19
N LEU A 451 4.27 -18.99 22.25
CA LEU A 451 3.58 -17.73 22.51
C LEU A 451 2.87 -17.21 21.25
N VAL A 452 3.49 -17.37 20.08
CA VAL A 452 2.90 -17.01 18.77
C VAL A 452 1.67 -17.87 18.49
N THR A 453 0.51 -17.35 18.89
CA THR A 453 -0.79 -17.99 18.69
C THR A 453 -1.35 -17.56 17.34
N VAL A 454 -1.50 -18.49 16.39
CA VAL A 454 -2.38 -18.27 15.24
C VAL A 454 -3.82 -18.36 15.78
N PRO A 455 -4.64 -17.29 15.69
CA PRO A 455 -6.02 -17.35 16.19
C PRO A 455 -6.84 -18.37 15.40
N ASP A 456 -7.86 -18.96 16.02
CA ASP A 456 -8.88 -19.70 15.26
C ASP A 456 -9.74 -18.68 14.49
N ARG A 457 -9.58 -18.64 13.16
CA ARG A 457 -10.12 -17.59 12.29
C ARG A 457 -11.35 -18.07 11.54
N THR A 458 -12.43 -18.30 12.29
CA THR A 458 -13.71 -18.76 11.77
C THR A 458 -14.47 -17.65 11.03
N ILE A 459 -14.89 -17.92 9.78
CA ILE A 459 -15.77 -17.05 9.00
C ILE A 459 -17.23 -17.32 9.41
N THR A 460 -17.94 -16.29 9.87
CA THR A 460 -19.38 -16.37 10.20
C THR A 460 -20.19 -16.83 8.99
N GLN A 461 -20.97 -17.90 9.17
CA GLN A 461 -21.82 -18.47 8.11
C GLN A 461 -23.24 -17.90 8.17
N VAL A 462 -23.98 -18.02 7.06
CA VAL A 462 -25.41 -17.67 6.97
C VAL A 462 -26.23 -18.95 7.02
N ASP A 463 -27.06 -19.11 8.06
CA ASP A 463 -27.81 -20.35 8.35
C ASP A 463 -28.72 -20.82 7.19
N ASP A 464 -29.42 -19.88 6.55
CA ASP A 464 -30.24 -20.15 5.35
C ASP A 464 -29.79 -19.26 4.17
N LEU A 465 -28.63 -19.60 3.63
CA LEU A 465 -28.11 -18.95 2.42
C LEU A 465 -28.96 -19.27 1.16
N ALA A 466 -29.76 -20.35 1.17
CA ALA A 466 -30.58 -20.77 0.03
C ALA A 466 -31.86 -19.93 -0.13
N SER A 467 -32.41 -19.39 0.97
CA SER A 467 -33.50 -18.40 0.95
C SER A 467 -33.01 -16.96 0.83
N ALA A 468 -31.71 -16.70 0.98
CA ALA A 468 -31.16 -15.34 0.96
C ALA A 468 -31.35 -14.65 -0.41
N PRO A 469 -31.52 -13.32 -0.44
CA PRO A 469 -31.63 -12.57 -1.69
C PRO A 469 -30.28 -12.51 -2.42
N TYR A 470 -30.29 -12.55 -3.76
CA TYR A 470 -29.09 -12.33 -4.57
C TYR A 470 -28.60 -10.88 -4.55
N VAL A 471 -29.52 -9.93 -4.32
CA VAL A 471 -29.29 -8.48 -4.41
C VAL A 471 -29.79 -7.82 -3.13
N VAL A 472 -28.94 -6.99 -2.51
CA VAL A 472 -29.22 -6.28 -1.26
C VAL A 472 -28.97 -4.79 -1.49
N ASP A 473 -29.95 -3.95 -1.12
CA ASP A 473 -29.77 -2.50 -1.13
C ASP A 473 -28.90 -2.08 0.05
N VAL A 474 -27.97 -1.15 -0.19
CA VAL A 474 -27.04 -0.60 0.81
C VAL A 474 -27.16 0.92 0.94
N THR A 475 -28.27 1.50 0.47
CA THR A 475 -28.56 2.95 0.53
C THR A 475 -29.63 3.34 1.57
N ASP A 476 -30.09 2.40 2.39
CA ASP A 476 -31.01 2.63 3.52
C ASP A 476 -30.63 1.72 4.70
N GLY A 477 -30.73 2.22 5.94
CA GLY A 477 -30.19 1.61 7.16
C GLY A 477 -28.97 2.34 7.74
N GLY A 478 -28.29 1.73 8.72
CA GLY A 478 -27.11 2.29 9.39
C GLY A 478 -26.14 1.23 9.95
N LEU A 479 -25.46 1.54 11.05
CA LEU A 479 -24.51 0.63 11.72
C LEU A 479 -25.11 -0.71 12.21
N PRO A 480 -26.37 -0.76 12.71
CA PRO A 480 -27.00 -2.03 13.08
C PRO A 480 -27.23 -2.94 11.86
N GLU A 481 -27.72 -2.39 10.76
CA GLU A 481 -27.97 -3.10 9.50
C GLU A 481 -26.65 -3.56 8.87
N ARG A 482 -25.61 -2.72 8.87
CA ARG A 482 -24.23 -3.11 8.52
C ARG A 482 -23.84 -4.39 9.26
N ARG A 483 -23.92 -4.37 10.59
CA ARG A 483 -23.49 -5.50 11.44
C ARG A 483 -24.27 -6.78 11.14
N ALA A 484 -25.57 -6.68 10.86
CA ALA A 484 -26.42 -7.81 10.51
C ALA A 484 -26.12 -8.36 9.10
N LEU A 485 -25.70 -7.50 8.16
CA LEU A 485 -25.49 -7.87 6.75
C LEU A 485 -24.07 -8.32 6.40
N VAL A 486 -23.05 -7.98 7.20
CA VAL A 486 -21.65 -8.42 6.99
C VAL A 486 -21.53 -9.91 6.61
N PRO A 487 -22.15 -10.88 7.31
CA PRO A 487 -22.02 -12.30 6.95
C PRO A 487 -22.62 -12.69 5.58
N LEU A 488 -23.46 -11.84 4.97
CA LEU A 488 -24.16 -12.10 3.70
C LEU A 488 -23.58 -11.33 2.50
N ILE A 489 -23.05 -10.12 2.72
CA ILE A 489 -22.53 -9.23 1.66
C ILE A 489 -21.07 -8.79 1.87
N GLY A 490 -20.44 -9.17 2.98
CA GLY A 490 -19.08 -8.76 3.36
C GLY A 490 -18.96 -7.29 3.77
N GLY A 491 -17.89 -6.96 4.50
CA GLY A 491 -17.66 -5.65 5.12
C GLY A 491 -17.55 -4.49 4.15
N LYS A 492 -17.00 -4.69 2.95
CA LYS A 492 -16.88 -3.62 1.94
C LYS A 492 -18.25 -3.20 1.39
N CYS A 493 -19.15 -4.14 1.16
CA CYS A 493 -20.54 -3.83 0.82
C CYS A 493 -21.28 -3.19 2.01
N ALA A 494 -21.19 -3.81 3.19
CA ALA A 494 -21.92 -3.39 4.38
C ALA A 494 -21.46 -2.00 4.89
N GLY A 495 -20.18 -1.64 4.71
CA GLY A 495 -19.61 -0.36 5.13
C GLY A 495 -20.28 0.86 4.48
N ILE A 496 -20.91 0.70 3.31
CA ILE A 496 -21.69 1.76 2.65
C ILE A 496 -22.87 2.25 3.52
N LEU A 497 -23.44 1.36 4.35
CA LEU A 497 -24.51 1.70 5.29
C LEU A 497 -24.01 2.59 6.44
N ALA A 498 -22.74 2.47 6.83
CA ALA A 498 -22.17 3.27 7.92
C ALA A 498 -22.14 4.77 7.58
N PHE A 499 -22.02 5.15 6.30
CA PHE A 499 -22.04 6.54 5.87
C PHE A 499 -23.41 7.22 6.04
N GLN A 500 -24.51 6.45 6.09
CA GLN A 500 -25.85 7.00 6.34
C GLN A 500 -26.01 7.57 7.78
N GLU A 501 -25.12 7.20 8.70
CA GLU A 501 -25.09 7.71 10.07
C GLU A 501 -24.80 9.21 10.17
N VAL A 502 -24.11 9.80 9.19
CA VAL A 502 -23.56 11.16 9.26
C VAL A 502 -24.00 11.96 8.02
N PRO A 503 -24.89 12.95 8.17
CA PRO A 503 -25.37 13.75 7.05
C PRO A 503 -24.24 14.37 6.22
N GLY A 504 -24.32 14.20 4.91
CA GLY A 504 -23.33 14.70 3.95
C GLY A 504 -22.13 13.78 3.69
N MET A 505 -22.08 12.56 4.25
CA MET A 505 -21.14 11.54 3.79
C MET A 505 -21.68 10.86 2.51
N THR A 506 -21.48 11.52 1.37
CA THR A 506 -21.93 11.03 0.06
C THR A 506 -21.25 9.70 -0.30
N THR A 507 -22.02 8.68 -0.63
CA THR A 507 -21.55 7.37 -1.12
C THR A 507 -21.46 7.39 -2.65
N PRO A 508 -21.02 6.31 -3.35
CA PRO A 508 -21.18 6.22 -4.80
C PRO A 508 -22.64 6.40 -5.20
N ASP A 509 -22.94 6.65 -6.47
CA ASP A 509 -24.34 6.76 -6.88
C ASP A 509 -25.06 5.40 -6.85
N THR A 510 -26.22 5.35 -6.19
CA THR A 510 -27.12 4.18 -6.09
C THR A 510 -26.46 2.79 -5.90
N PRO A 511 -25.43 2.61 -5.05
CA PRO A 511 -24.71 1.35 -4.88
C PRO A 511 -25.63 0.20 -4.44
N VAL A 512 -25.28 -1.02 -4.84
CA VAL A 512 -26.05 -2.23 -4.54
C VAL A 512 -25.11 -3.42 -4.36
N ALA A 513 -25.41 -4.32 -3.43
CA ALA A 513 -24.56 -5.48 -3.14
C ALA A 513 -25.14 -6.77 -3.75
N LEU A 514 -24.29 -7.53 -4.44
CA LEU A 514 -24.55 -8.92 -4.81
C LEU A 514 -24.09 -9.82 -3.67
N SER A 515 -24.97 -10.67 -3.14
CA SER A 515 -24.67 -11.50 -1.96
C SER A 515 -23.79 -12.71 -2.27
N ILE A 516 -23.17 -13.27 -1.24
CA ILE A 516 -22.35 -14.49 -1.34
C ILE A 516 -23.11 -15.73 -1.86
N ARG A 517 -24.44 -15.65 -1.98
CA ARG A 517 -25.28 -16.73 -2.50
C ARG A 517 -24.92 -17.09 -3.94
N GLY A 518 -24.74 -16.09 -4.81
CA GLY A 518 -24.37 -16.31 -6.22
C GLY A 518 -23.04 -17.05 -6.34
N TYR A 519 -22.04 -16.61 -5.57
CA TYR A 519 -20.75 -17.30 -5.47
C TYR A 519 -20.89 -18.72 -4.93
N ALA A 520 -21.73 -18.95 -3.90
CA ALA A 520 -21.92 -20.28 -3.32
C ALA A 520 -22.51 -21.27 -4.34
N GLU A 521 -23.56 -20.88 -5.05
CA GLU A 521 -24.20 -21.70 -6.09
C GLU A 521 -23.27 -21.91 -7.30
N HIS A 522 -22.45 -20.91 -7.64
CA HIS A 522 -21.43 -21.03 -8.68
C HIS A 522 -20.29 -21.97 -8.28
N PHE A 523 -19.81 -21.90 -7.03
CA PHE A 523 -18.69 -22.71 -6.56
C PHE A 523 -19.06 -24.16 -6.19
N ALA A 524 -20.34 -24.44 -5.85
CA ALA A 524 -20.79 -25.73 -5.32
C ALA A 524 -20.42 -26.96 -6.19
N SER A 525 -20.32 -26.82 -7.51
CA SER A 525 -19.91 -27.91 -8.41
C SER A 525 -18.39 -28.14 -8.46
N LEU A 526 -17.60 -27.15 -8.05
CA LEU A 526 -16.13 -27.16 -8.04
C LEU A 526 -15.59 -27.58 -6.66
N GLU A 527 -16.34 -27.27 -5.59
CA GLU A 527 -15.97 -27.54 -4.20
C GLU A 527 -15.43 -28.97 -3.95
N PRO A 528 -16.02 -30.06 -4.47
CA PRO A 528 -15.50 -31.41 -4.22
C PRO A 528 -14.09 -31.63 -4.79
N THR A 529 -13.80 -31.06 -5.96
CA THR A 529 -12.49 -31.14 -6.63
C THR A 529 -11.46 -30.28 -5.89
N VAL A 530 -11.81 -29.04 -5.54
CA VAL A 530 -10.93 -28.15 -4.78
C VAL A 530 -10.66 -28.71 -3.38
N ARG A 531 -11.67 -29.27 -2.70
CA ARG A 531 -11.50 -29.97 -1.42
C ARG A 531 -10.56 -31.17 -1.54
N ALA A 532 -10.55 -31.89 -2.67
CA ALA A 532 -9.59 -32.96 -2.93
C ALA A 532 -8.16 -32.45 -3.23
N VAL A 533 -7.99 -31.28 -3.87
CA VAL A 533 -6.70 -30.58 -4.00
C VAL A 533 -6.15 -30.18 -2.63
N LEU A 534 -6.96 -29.51 -1.80
CA LEU A 534 -6.56 -29.03 -0.47
C LEU A 534 -6.16 -30.15 0.50
N LEU A 535 -6.46 -31.40 0.17
CA LEU A 535 -6.05 -32.58 0.94
C LEU A 535 -4.69 -33.17 0.52
N GLN A 536 -4.15 -32.84 -0.66
CA GLN A 536 -2.88 -33.41 -1.17
C GLN A 536 -1.67 -32.95 -0.35
N THR A 537 -0.67 -33.84 -0.23
CA THR A 537 0.57 -33.57 0.53
C THR A 537 1.40 -32.47 -0.13
N ASP A 538 1.57 -32.54 -1.44
CA ASP A 538 2.47 -31.66 -2.20
C ASP A 538 1.91 -30.22 -2.23
N PHE A 539 0.60 -30.08 -2.45
CA PHE A 539 -0.10 -28.79 -2.33
C PHE A 539 0.05 -28.18 -0.92
N LYS A 540 -0.06 -28.97 0.16
CA LYS A 540 0.13 -28.46 1.53
C LYS A 540 1.56 -27.99 1.82
N THR A 541 2.56 -28.57 1.16
CA THR A 541 3.97 -28.42 1.53
C THR A 541 4.78 -27.51 0.58
N ASP A 542 4.48 -27.49 -0.72
CA ASP A 542 5.29 -26.79 -1.74
C ASP A 542 4.54 -25.59 -2.35
N SER A 543 5.15 -24.41 -2.27
CA SER A 543 4.63 -23.13 -2.79
C SER A 543 4.44 -23.15 -4.31
N ARG A 544 5.35 -23.81 -5.04
CA ARG A 544 5.29 -23.93 -6.50
C ARG A 544 4.05 -24.72 -6.92
N VAL A 545 3.75 -25.79 -6.18
CA VAL A 545 2.55 -26.61 -6.41
C VAL A 545 1.29 -25.82 -6.13
N ARG A 546 1.27 -24.95 -5.10
CA ARG A 546 0.11 -24.07 -4.86
C ARG A 546 -0.07 -23.05 -5.97
N TYR A 547 0.98 -22.35 -6.39
CA TYR A 547 0.91 -21.41 -7.51
C TYR A 547 0.37 -22.11 -8.77
N LEU A 548 1.03 -23.20 -9.19
CA LEU A 548 0.70 -23.96 -10.40
C LEU A 548 -0.75 -24.50 -10.42
N VAL A 549 -1.27 -24.91 -9.26
CA VAL A 549 -2.62 -25.46 -9.13
C VAL A 549 -3.69 -24.38 -8.95
N LEU A 550 -3.35 -23.18 -8.47
CA LEU A 550 -4.28 -22.06 -8.33
C LEU A 550 -4.38 -21.24 -9.63
N GLU A 551 -3.23 -20.85 -10.21
CA GLU A 551 -3.14 -19.95 -11.37
C GLU A 551 -2.90 -20.66 -12.71
N GLY A 552 -2.58 -21.96 -12.70
CA GLY A 552 -2.37 -22.77 -13.89
C GLY A 552 -0.94 -22.74 -14.45
N GLU A 553 -0.72 -23.54 -15.51
CA GLU A 553 0.61 -23.72 -16.12
C GLU A 553 1.10 -22.48 -16.88
N GLU A 554 0.21 -21.74 -17.53
CA GLU A 554 0.55 -20.53 -18.30
C GLU A 554 1.13 -19.44 -17.41
N ALA A 555 0.40 -19.06 -16.36
CA ALA A 555 0.87 -18.11 -15.35
C ALA A 555 2.12 -18.59 -14.61
N PHE A 556 2.24 -19.91 -14.35
CA PHE A 556 3.44 -20.45 -13.70
C PHE A 556 4.69 -20.30 -14.59
N ARG A 557 4.56 -20.51 -15.91
CA ARG A 557 5.66 -20.31 -16.86
C ARG A 557 6.03 -18.83 -17.00
N ALA A 558 5.03 -17.95 -17.13
CA ALA A 558 5.22 -16.50 -17.23
C ALA A 558 5.83 -15.84 -15.96
N ALA A 559 5.89 -16.58 -14.84
CA ALA A 559 6.53 -16.16 -13.60
C ALA A 559 7.82 -16.92 -13.26
N ASN A 560 8.24 -17.91 -14.07
CA ASN A 560 9.40 -18.78 -13.79
C ASN A 560 10.07 -19.26 -15.09
N THR A 561 11.00 -18.47 -15.64
CA THR A 561 11.79 -18.84 -16.83
C THR A 561 13.02 -19.71 -16.54
N ASP A 562 13.43 -19.84 -15.27
CA ASP A 562 14.66 -20.56 -14.93
C ASP A 562 14.61 -22.04 -15.33
N ALA A 563 15.70 -22.53 -15.91
CA ALA A 563 15.75 -23.87 -16.49
C ALA A 563 15.58 -25.00 -15.44
N GLN A 564 15.88 -24.75 -14.16
CA GLN A 564 15.71 -25.73 -13.09
C GLN A 564 14.25 -25.85 -12.68
N THR A 565 13.52 -24.75 -12.55
CA THR A 565 12.09 -24.73 -12.26
C THR A 565 11.26 -25.23 -13.44
N LEU A 566 11.62 -24.89 -14.69
CA LEU A 566 10.96 -25.45 -15.88
C LEU A 566 11.23 -26.95 -16.05
N SER A 567 12.40 -27.45 -15.65
CA SER A 567 12.70 -28.88 -15.59
C SER A 567 11.89 -29.60 -14.50
N TRP A 568 11.79 -28.99 -13.30
CA TRP A 568 10.95 -29.48 -12.20
C TRP A 568 9.48 -29.55 -12.62
N LEU A 569 8.94 -28.50 -13.25
CA LEU A 569 7.56 -28.44 -13.75
C LEU A 569 7.28 -29.61 -14.69
N SER A 570 8.17 -29.86 -15.65
CA SER A 570 8.03 -30.93 -16.63
C SER A 570 8.00 -32.33 -15.96
N GLY A 571 8.80 -32.54 -14.92
CA GLY A 571 8.77 -33.75 -14.10
C GLY A 571 7.51 -33.87 -13.23
N PHE A 572 7.03 -32.76 -12.66
CA PHE A 572 5.85 -32.68 -11.82
C PHE A 572 4.57 -33.00 -12.62
N LEU A 573 4.37 -32.36 -13.77
CA LEU A 573 3.23 -32.61 -14.67
C LEU A 573 3.19 -34.09 -15.11
N ALA A 574 4.33 -34.69 -15.43
CA ALA A 574 4.42 -36.10 -15.81
C ALA A 574 4.08 -37.07 -14.65
N ALA A 575 4.37 -36.68 -13.39
CA ALA A 575 4.02 -37.48 -12.21
C ALA A 575 2.53 -37.39 -11.85
N HIS A 576 1.93 -36.20 -11.97
CA HIS A 576 0.56 -35.91 -11.53
C HIS A 576 -0.51 -36.00 -12.63
N ALA A 577 -0.13 -36.33 -13.88
CA ALA A 577 -1.03 -36.43 -15.04
C ALA A 577 -2.27 -37.35 -14.87
N GLY A 578 -2.28 -38.24 -13.86
CA GLY A 578 -3.40 -39.13 -13.55
C GLY A 578 -4.26 -38.73 -12.35
N ASP A 579 -3.92 -37.68 -11.61
CA ASP A 579 -4.56 -37.33 -10.34
C ASP A 579 -5.24 -35.93 -10.35
N VAL A 580 -5.76 -35.51 -9.19
CA VAL A 580 -6.53 -34.28 -9.05
C VAL A 580 -5.71 -33.00 -9.26
N LEU A 581 -4.39 -33.02 -8.99
CA LEU A 581 -3.52 -31.86 -9.24
C LEU A 581 -3.35 -31.68 -10.75
N GLY A 582 -2.98 -32.76 -11.47
CA GLY A 582 -2.87 -32.72 -12.94
C GLY A 582 -4.20 -32.36 -13.62
N GLN A 583 -5.34 -32.86 -13.12
CA GLN A 583 -6.66 -32.52 -13.64
C GLN A 583 -7.03 -31.04 -13.47
N VAL A 584 -6.62 -30.39 -12.36
CA VAL A 584 -6.90 -28.97 -12.11
C VAL A 584 -5.94 -28.06 -12.91
N ILE A 585 -4.65 -28.42 -12.99
CA ILE A 585 -3.67 -27.68 -13.79
C ILE A 585 -4.06 -27.70 -15.28
N ALA A 586 -4.51 -28.84 -15.80
CA ALA A 586 -5.01 -28.98 -17.17
C ALA A 586 -6.33 -28.22 -17.46
N GLN A 587 -6.95 -27.60 -16.45
CA GLN A 587 -8.09 -26.69 -16.57
C GLN A 587 -7.70 -25.22 -16.29
N GLY A 588 -6.40 -24.89 -16.29
CA GLY A 588 -5.90 -23.54 -16.01
C GLY A 588 -5.82 -23.18 -14.52
N GLY A 589 -5.91 -24.15 -13.62
CA GLY A 589 -5.90 -23.92 -12.18
C GLY A 589 -7.27 -23.52 -11.60
N VAL A 590 -7.36 -23.45 -10.27
CA VAL A 590 -8.63 -23.17 -9.56
C VAL A 590 -9.21 -21.79 -9.93
N ALA A 591 -8.37 -20.77 -10.12
CA ALA A 591 -8.82 -19.44 -10.52
C ALA A 591 -9.51 -19.45 -11.89
N ALA A 592 -8.90 -20.11 -12.89
CA ALA A 592 -9.52 -20.31 -14.20
C ALA A 592 -10.81 -21.15 -14.12
N MET A 593 -10.80 -22.25 -13.36
CA MET A 593 -12.00 -23.09 -13.17
C MET A 593 -13.20 -22.33 -12.58
N VAL A 594 -12.98 -21.31 -11.75
CA VAL A 594 -14.05 -20.43 -11.23
C VAL A 594 -14.47 -19.37 -12.25
N ARG A 595 -13.51 -18.79 -12.99
CA ARG A 595 -13.74 -17.78 -14.03
C ARG A 595 -14.51 -18.35 -15.22
N ASP A 596 -14.02 -19.46 -15.77
CA ASP A 596 -14.41 -19.99 -17.08
C ASP A 596 -15.62 -20.94 -17.01
N LYS A 597 -16.05 -21.33 -15.79
CA LYS A 597 -17.35 -21.95 -15.60
C LYS A 597 -18.45 -20.95 -16.02
N PRO A 598 -19.40 -21.35 -16.89
CA PRO A 598 -20.57 -20.52 -17.21
C PRO A 598 -21.43 -20.23 -15.97
N ILE A 599 -21.90 -19.00 -15.83
CA ILE A 599 -22.85 -18.61 -14.78
C ILE A 599 -24.24 -19.20 -15.08
N ASP A 600 -25.04 -19.47 -14.04
CA ASP A 600 -26.43 -19.92 -14.24
C ASP A 600 -27.26 -18.84 -14.97
N PRO A 601 -27.92 -19.16 -16.09
CA PRO A 601 -28.67 -18.17 -16.88
C PRO A 601 -29.83 -17.51 -16.10
N THR A 602 -30.40 -18.18 -15.09
CA THR A 602 -31.48 -17.64 -14.25
C THR A 602 -30.92 -16.63 -13.26
N TYR A 603 -29.78 -16.92 -12.64
CA TYR A 603 -29.03 -15.96 -11.82
C TYR A 603 -28.63 -14.74 -12.66
N LEU A 604 -27.97 -14.94 -13.82
CA LEU A 604 -27.50 -13.84 -14.67
C LEU A 604 -28.66 -12.95 -15.16
N ALA A 605 -29.78 -13.53 -15.57
CA ALA A 605 -30.97 -12.77 -15.96
C ALA A 605 -31.57 -11.99 -14.78
N THR A 606 -31.58 -12.57 -13.57
CA THR A 606 -32.05 -11.91 -12.35
C THR A 606 -31.16 -10.74 -11.95
N ILE A 607 -29.84 -10.92 -11.98
CA ILE A 607 -28.88 -9.83 -11.72
C ILE A 607 -29.00 -8.75 -12.78
N ARG A 608 -29.00 -9.09 -14.08
CA ARG A 608 -29.10 -8.11 -15.16
C ARG A 608 -30.36 -7.25 -15.01
N ALA A 609 -31.52 -7.86 -14.80
CA ALA A 609 -32.77 -7.11 -14.60
C ALA A 609 -32.72 -6.18 -13.37
N ALA A 610 -32.11 -6.61 -12.26
CA ALA A 610 -31.96 -5.79 -11.05
C ALA A 610 -31.00 -4.60 -11.28
N LEU A 611 -29.88 -4.82 -11.96
CA LEU A 611 -28.91 -3.75 -12.28
C LEU A 611 -29.46 -2.78 -13.32
N GLU A 612 -30.15 -3.27 -14.36
CA GLU A 612 -30.85 -2.43 -15.36
C GLU A 612 -31.94 -1.57 -14.71
N GLN A 613 -32.68 -2.11 -13.73
CA GLN A 613 -33.64 -1.31 -12.96
C GLN A 613 -32.94 -0.26 -12.09
N ARG A 614 -31.95 -0.66 -11.28
CA ARG A 614 -31.23 0.21 -10.33
C ARG A 614 -30.52 1.37 -11.03
N PHE A 615 -29.85 1.09 -12.14
CA PHE A 615 -29.02 2.04 -12.87
C PHE A 615 -29.70 2.60 -14.14
N SER A 616 -31.03 2.50 -14.23
CA SER A 616 -31.85 2.98 -15.37
C SER A 616 -31.72 4.48 -15.70
N ALA A 617 -31.12 5.29 -14.81
CA ALA A 617 -30.82 6.70 -15.05
C ALA A 617 -29.46 6.96 -15.73
N LEU A 618 -28.57 5.97 -15.77
CA LEU A 618 -27.21 6.10 -16.32
C LEU A 618 -27.22 6.01 -17.86
N SER A 619 -26.25 6.67 -18.49
CA SER A 619 -25.98 6.53 -19.91
C SER A 619 -25.60 5.09 -20.26
N PRO A 620 -25.97 4.56 -21.44
CA PRO A 620 -25.46 3.26 -21.90
C PRO A 620 -23.93 3.18 -22.00
N SER A 621 -23.23 4.32 -22.06
CA SER A 621 -21.76 4.42 -22.02
C SER A 621 -21.15 4.43 -20.61
N GLN A 622 -21.97 4.48 -19.54
CA GLN A 622 -21.46 4.42 -18.18
C GLN A 622 -21.07 2.98 -17.82
N ALA A 623 -19.81 2.78 -17.48
CA ALA A 623 -19.34 1.51 -16.92
C ALA A 623 -19.80 1.35 -15.47
N LEU A 624 -20.01 0.11 -15.02
CA LEU A 624 -20.18 -0.24 -13.61
C LEU A 624 -18.90 -0.90 -13.08
N ARG A 625 -18.55 -0.61 -11.82
CA ARG A 625 -17.45 -1.27 -11.09
C ARG A 625 -18.02 -2.36 -10.20
N PHE A 626 -17.41 -3.54 -10.28
CA PHE A 626 -17.71 -4.72 -9.48
C PHE A 626 -16.58 -4.87 -8.46
N ARG A 627 -16.77 -4.32 -7.26
CA ARG A 627 -15.78 -4.37 -6.18
C ARG A 627 -15.94 -5.63 -5.34
N SER A 628 -14.86 -6.41 -5.23
CA SER A 628 -14.76 -7.59 -4.36
C SER A 628 -15.07 -7.25 -2.90
N SER A 629 -15.87 -8.09 -2.23
CA SER A 629 -16.20 -8.02 -0.80
C SER A 629 -16.19 -9.45 -0.25
N ALA A 630 -15.01 -9.96 0.12
CA ALA A 630 -14.84 -11.36 0.53
C ALA A 630 -15.06 -11.53 2.04
N THR A 631 -15.86 -12.51 2.47
CA THR A 631 -16.15 -12.76 3.90
C THR A 631 -14.95 -13.23 4.72
N ALA A 632 -13.81 -13.50 4.07
CA ALA A 632 -12.53 -13.69 4.73
C ALA A 632 -11.93 -12.37 5.25
N GLU A 633 -12.22 -11.23 4.63
CA GLU A 633 -11.78 -9.89 5.04
C GLU A 633 -12.45 -9.41 6.34
N ASP A 634 -13.57 -10.02 6.69
CA ASP A 634 -14.35 -9.70 7.90
C ASP A 634 -13.89 -10.46 9.15
N VAL A 635 -12.84 -11.30 9.03
CA VAL A 635 -12.30 -12.03 10.19
C VAL A 635 -11.31 -11.14 10.94
N VAL A 636 -11.62 -10.85 12.21
CA VAL A 636 -10.85 -9.97 13.10
C VAL A 636 -9.34 -10.24 13.03
N GLY A 637 -8.56 -9.23 12.69
CA GLY A 637 -7.11 -9.33 12.52
C GLY A 637 -6.62 -9.90 11.19
N PHE A 638 -7.48 -10.10 10.19
CA PHE A 638 -7.08 -10.40 8.81
C PHE A 638 -7.14 -9.15 7.93
N ASN A 639 -6.03 -8.82 7.27
CA ASN A 639 -5.95 -7.68 6.36
C ASN A 639 -6.02 -8.17 4.91
N GLY A 640 -7.17 -7.97 4.26
CA GLY A 640 -7.38 -8.31 2.84
C GLY A 640 -6.94 -7.25 1.83
N ALA A 641 -6.25 -6.18 2.27
CA ALA A 641 -5.84 -5.08 1.38
C ALA A 641 -4.98 -5.59 0.21
N GLY A 642 -5.35 -5.19 -1.01
CA GLY A 642 -4.67 -5.60 -2.25
C GLY A 642 -4.98 -7.04 -2.74
N LEU A 643 -5.52 -7.93 -1.90
CA LEU A 643 -5.59 -9.36 -2.22
C LEU A 643 -6.66 -9.77 -3.23
N TYR A 644 -7.65 -8.91 -3.51
CA TYR A 644 -8.81 -9.27 -4.34
C TYR A 644 -9.05 -8.24 -5.44
N VAL A 645 -9.26 -8.73 -6.66
CA VAL A 645 -9.41 -7.90 -7.86
C VAL A 645 -10.84 -7.39 -7.98
N SER A 646 -10.97 -6.12 -8.38
CA SER A 646 -12.25 -5.50 -8.71
C SER A 646 -12.31 -5.22 -10.21
N ASN A 647 -13.43 -5.55 -10.85
CA ASN A 647 -13.54 -5.57 -12.32
C ASN A 647 -14.57 -4.55 -12.84
N THR A 648 -14.60 -4.33 -14.15
CA THR A 648 -15.42 -3.30 -14.80
C THR A 648 -16.30 -3.94 -15.88
N GLY A 649 -17.62 -3.68 -15.83
CA GLY A 649 -18.58 -4.26 -16.77
C GLY A 649 -19.67 -3.28 -17.19
N PHE A 650 -20.18 -3.41 -18.41
CA PHE A 650 -21.24 -2.59 -18.97
C PHE A 650 -22.58 -3.32 -18.97
N LEU A 651 -23.69 -2.59 -18.77
CA LEU A 651 -25.06 -3.10 -18.96
C LEU A 651 -25.40 -3.33 -20.44
N TYR A 652 -24.78 -2.54 -21.32
CA TYR A 652 -24.97 -2.55 -22.78
C TYR A 652 -23.60 -2.64 -23.47
N PRO A 653 -22.85 -3.75 -23.30
CA PRO A 653 -21.52 -3.88 -23.88
C PRO A 653 -21.55 -3.78 -25.41
N GLU A 654 -22.62 -4.27 -26.05
CA GLU A 654 -22.78 -4.27 -27.51
C GLU A 654 -22.80 -2.89 -28.17
N VAL A 655 -23.09 -1.81 -27.43
CA VAL A 655 -23.09 -0.43 -27.95
C VAL A 655 -21.81 0.36 -27.67
N GLN A 656 -20.81 -0.23 -27.01
CA GLN A 656 -19.61 0.52 -26.63
C GLN A 656 -18.76 0.93 -27.85
N PRO A 657 -18.15 2.13 -27.83
CA PRO A 657 -17.38 2.64 -28.98
C PRO A 657 -16.05 1.90 -29.15
N LYS A 658 -15.32 1.63 -28.06
CA LYS A 658 -14.05 0.88 -28.10
C LYS A 658 -14.35 -0.63 -28.23
N PRO A 659 -13.69 -1.39 -29.11
CA PRO A 659 -13.90 -2.83 -29.23
C PRO A 659 -13.68 -3.59 -27.91
N LYS A 660 -12.60 -3.31 -27.17
CA LYS A 660 -12.27 -4.00 -25.91
C LYS A 660 -13.32 -3.82 -24.80
N ASP A 661 -14.11 -2.75 -24.84
CA ASP A 661 -15.19 -2.52 -23.88
C ASP A 661 -16.47 -3.32 -24.21
N ARG A 662 -16.59 -3.86 -25.43
CA ARG A 662 -17.68 -4.79 -25.81
C ARG A 662 -17.52 -6.18 -25.21
N ASP A 663 -16.29 -6.53 -24.84
CA ASP A 663 -15.99 -7.76 -24.14
C ASP A 663 -16.18 -7.66 -22.63
N ARG A 664 -16.39 -6.47 -22.07
CA ARG A 664 -16.57 -6.21 -20.63
C ARG A 664 -18.03 -6.37 -20.21
N THR A 665 -18.51 -7.60 -20.21
CA THR A 665 -19.89 -7.94 -19.83
C THR A 665 -20.09 -7.99 -18.31
N ILE A 666 -21.34 -7.88 -17.86
CA ILE A 666 -21.74 -8.12 -16.44
C ILE A 666 -21.32 -9.53 -15.97
N GLU A 667 -21.39 -10.53 -16.86
CA GLU A 667 -21.06 -11.93 -16.54
C GLU A 667 -19.57 -12.09 -16.23
N LYS A 668 -18.70 -11.64 -17.16
CA LYS A 668 -17.24 -11.66 -16.99
C LYS A 668 -16.79 -10.87 -15.76
N ALA A 669 -17.30 -9.66 -15.56
CA ALA A 669 -16.93 -8.85 -14.40
C ALA A 669 -17.30 -9.51 -13.05
N ILE A 670 -18.35 -10.35 -13.01
CA ILE A 670 -18.68 -11.18 -11.83
C ILE A 670 -17.73 -12.38 -11.75
N GLN A 671 -17.52 -13.12 -12.84
CA GLN A 671 -16.62 -14.29 -12.92
C GLN A 671 -15.18 -13.96 -12.50
N GLU A 672 -14.61 -12.87 -13.02
CA GLU A 672 -13.26 -12.37 -12.71
C GLU A 672 -13.15 -11.97 -11.23
N THR A 673 -14.17 -11.28 -10.69
CA THR A 673 -14.19 -10.86 -9.28
C THR A 673 -14.29 -12.07 -8.35
N TRP A 674 -15.09 -13.08 -8.69
CA TRP A 674 -15.17 -14.35 -7.96
C TRP A 674 -13.91 -15.21 -8.09
N SER A 675 -13.28 -15.22 -9.27
CA SER A 675 -12.02 -15.93 -9.56
C SER A 675 -10.89 -15.43 -8.67
N SER A 676 -10.79 -14.11 -8.46
CA SER A 676 -9.75 -13.49 -7.63
C SER A 676 -9.72 -13.98 -6.17
N TYR A 677 -10.80 -14.59 -5.65
CA TYR A 677 -10.76 -15.24 -4.34
C TYR A 677 -9.71 -16.37 -4.26
N TRP A 678 -9.45 -17.06 -5.38
CA TRP A 678 -8.55 -18.21 -5.47
C TRP A 678 -7.13 -17.87 -5.93
N GLY A 679 -6.82 -16.60 -6.21
CA GLY A 679 -5.47 -16.18 -6.57
C GLY A 679 -4.43 -16.52 -5.49
N PHE A 680 -3.22 -16.84 -5.91
CA PHE A 680 -2.13 -17.37 -5.08
C PHE A 680 -1.75 -16.45 -3.90
N PRO A 681 -1.59 -15.12 -4.06
CA PRO A 681 -1.32 -14.23 -2.92
C PRO A 681 -2.46 -14.26 -1.90
N ALA A 682 -3.71 -14.13 -2.37
CA ALA A 682 -4.90 -14.19 -1.53
C ALA A 682 -5.04 -15.53 -0.78
N PHE A 683 -4.62 -16.62 -1.43
CA PHE A 683 -4.62 -17.95 -0.85
C PHE A 683 -3.57 -18.09 0.26
N GLU A 684 -2.30 -17.73 0.02
CA GLU A 684 -1.23 -17.90 1.01
C GLU A 684 -1.45 -17.04 2.26
N GLU A 685 -1.96 -15.80 2.12
CA GLU A 685 -2.31 -14.97 3.28
C GLU A 685 -3.42 -15.61 4.12
N ARG A 686 -4.50 -16.13 3.50
CA ARG A 686 -5.56 -16.85 4.23
C ARG A 686 -5.04 -18.12 4.92
N LYS A 687 -4.15 -18.86 4.27
CA LYS A 687 -3.49 -20.06 4.83
C LYS A 687 -2.66 -19.72 6.06
N ILE A 688 -1.87 -18.64 6.01
CA ILE A 688 -1.03 -18.19 7.13
C ILE A 688 -1.89 -17.64 8.28
N ALA A 689 -2.99 -16.97 7.95
CA ALA A 689 -3.99 -16.54 8.91
C ALA A 689 -4.79 -17.69 9.55
N GLY A 690 -4.68 -18.93 9.05
CA GLY A 690 -5.43 -20.09 9.55
C GLY A 690 -6.91 -20.13 9.13
N ILE A 691 -7.28 -19.38 8.08
CA ILE A 691 -8.66 -19.29 7.58
C ILE A 691 -8.99 -20.50 6.70
N ASP A 692 -10.12 -21.17 6.94
CA ASP A 692 -10.64 -22.19 6.01
C ASP A 692 -11.05 -21.55 4.68
N HIS A 693 -10.27 -21.81 3.64
CA HIS A 693 -10.49 -21.35 2.27
C HIS A 693 -11.89 -21.71 1.73
N LEU A 694 -12.50 -22.82 2.18
CA LEU A 694 -13.82 -23.28 1.75
C LEU A 694 -14.98 -22.67 2.56
N ALA A 695 -14.70 -22.07 3.72
CA ALA A 695 -15.71 -21.37 4.52
C ALA A 695 -15.97 -19.94 4.03
N GLY A 696 -14.99 -19.33 3.36
CA GLY A 696 -15.06 -17.98 2.81
C GLY A 696 -15.70 -17.91 1.42
N ARG A 697 -16.36 -16.78 1.13
CA ARG A 697 -17.11 -16.54 -0.11
C ARG A 697 -16.97 -15.09 -0.57
N MET A 698 -17.17 -14.85 -1.86
CA MET A 698 -17.10 -13.52 -2.47
C MET A 698 -18.50 -12.92 -2.69
N ALA A 699 -18.78 -11.81 -2.04
CA ALA A 699 -19.86 -10.88 -2.41
C ALA A 699 -19.27 -9.75 -3.27
N VAL A 700 -20.13 -8.96 -3.93
CA VAL A 700 -19.67 -7.92 -4.87
C VAL A 700 -20.48 -6.63 -4.69
N LEU A 701 -19.80 -5.53 -4.39
CA LEU A 701 -20.40 -4.19 -4.38
C LEU A 701 -20.42 -3.65 -5.81
N VAL A 702 -21.59 -3.32 -6.33
CA VAL A 702 -21.78 -2.75 -7.67
C VAL A 702 -22.21 -1.29 -7.56
N HIS A 703 -21.47 -0.42 -8.24
CA HIS A 703 -21.76 1.00 -8.36
C HIS A 703 -21.25 1.53 -9.73
N PRO A 704 -21.65 2.74 -10.17
CA PRO A 704 -21.06 3.34 -11.37
C PRO A 704 -19.56 3.45 -11.23
N ARG A 705 -18.81 3.06 -12.26
CA ARG A 705 -17.35 3.23 -12.31
C ARG A 705 -17.04 4.70 -12.07
N PHE A 706 -16.04 4.97 -11.23
CA PHE A 706 -15.40 6.27 -11.23
C PHE A 706 -14.63 6.38 -12.54
N ASP A 707 -14.97 7.38 -13.35
CA ASP A 707 -14.39 7.57 -14.67
C ASP A 707 -13.14 8.43 -14.53
N ASP A 708 -12.00 7.96 -15.05
CA ASP A 708 -10.68 8.47 -14.67
C ASP A 708 -10.46 9.95 -15.04
N ASP A 709 -11.15 10.44 -16.08
CA ASP A 709 -11.16 11.85 -16.52
C ASP A 709 -12.13 12.74 -15.70
N LYS A 710 -12.72 12.17 -14.65
CA LYS A 710 -13.65 12.81 -13.70
C LYS A 710 -13.21 12.63 -12.25
N GLU A 711 -12.07 11.98 -11.97
CA GLU A 711 -11.50 11.93 -10.63
C GLU A 711 -10.63 13.18 -10.42
N ASP A 712 -11.05 14.11 -9.55
CA ASP A 712 -10.24 15.28 -9.18
C ASP A 712 -9.20 14.93 -8.12
N ALA A 713 -9.47 13.89 -7.31
CA ALA A 713 -8.55 13.35 -6.32
C ALA A 713 -8.95 11.93 -5.90
N ASN A 714 -7.97 11.15 -5.46
CA ASN A 714 -8.13 9.80 -4.89
C ASN A 714 -7.44 9.76 -3.52
N GLY A 715 -8.08 9.22 -2.48
CA GLY A 715 -7.57 9.34 -1.11
C GLY A 715 -7.86 8.15 -0.19
N VAL A 716 -7.00 8.02 0.82
CA VAL A 716 -7.10 7.06 1.93
C VAL A 716 -6.99 7.84 3.24
N ILE A 717 -7.80 7.48 4.23
CA ILE A 717 -7.88 8.16 5.53
C ILE A 717 -7.71 7.14 6.63
N THR A 718 -6.79 7.38 7.56
CA THR A 718 -6.74 6.68 8.85
C THR A 718 -7.22 7.62 9.95
N TYR A 719 -8.28 7.29 10.67
CA TYR A 719 -8.79 8.08 11.79
C TYR A 719 -8.62 7.36 13.13
N TYR A 720 -7.95 8.03 14.06
CA TYR A 720 -7.64 7.56 15.40
C TYR A 720 -8.55 8.23 16.43
N LEU A 721 -9.33 7.43 17.15
CA LEU A 721 -10.08 7.82 18.34
C LEU A 721 -9.51 7.08 19.54
N SER A 722 -9.19 7.78 20.64
CA SER A 722 -9.00 7.13 21.94
C SER A 722 -9.63 7.91 23.08
N ARG A 723 -10.56 7.26 23.78
CA ARG A 723 -11.15 7.71 25.04
C ARG A 723 -10.38 7.13 26.26
N TRP A 724 -9.14 6.66 26.07
CA TRP A 724 -8.21 6.31 27.16
C TRP A 724 -7.42 7.50 27.70
N THR A 725 -7.13 8.49 26.84
CA THR A 725 -6.52 9.76 27.23
C THR A 725 -7.57 10.75 27.74
N ASP A 726 -7.14 11.72 28.56
CA ASP A 726 -7.93 12.89 28.94
C ASP A 726 -7.09 14.15 28.64
N PRO A 727 -7.46 14.98 27.63
CA PRO A 727 -8.61 14.83 26.75
C PRO A 727 -8.50 13.62 25.79
N PRO A 728 -9.62 13.14 25.21
CA PRO A 728 -9.61 12.07 24.22
C PRO A 728 -8.79 12.42 22.97
N LEU A 729 -7.97 11.48 22.47
CA LEU A 729 -7.28 11.61 21.20
C LEU A 729 -8.30 11.56 20.05
N ARG A 730 -8.20 12.53 19.15
CA ARG A 730 -9.00 12.65 17.91
C ARG A 730 -8.09 13.14 16.79
N ARG A 731 -7.58 12.21 15.98
CA ARG A 731 -6.64 12.49 14.89
C ARG A 731 -7.11 11.86 13.57
N LEU A 732 -7.23 12.66 12.53
CA LEU A 732 -7.35 12.24 11.14
C LEU A 732 -5.95 12.27 10.51
N VAL A 733 -5.56 11.23 9.76
CA VAL A 733 -4.44 11.27 8.81
C VAL A 733 -5.01 10.99 7.43
N VAL A 734 -4.69 11.84 6.45
CA VAL A 734 -5.15 11.72 5.06
C VAL A 734 -3.95 11.59 4.15
N ASN A 735 -3.93 10.54 3.33
CA ASN A 735 -3.03 10.39 2.20
C ASN A 735 -3.85 10.57 0.92
N VAL A 736 -3.50 11.53 0.06
CA VAL A 736 -4.30 11.86 -1.13
C VAL A 736 -3.42 12.13 -2.35
N GLN A 737 -3.90 11.75 -3.53
CA GLN A 737 -3.31 12.11 -4.81
C GLN A 737 -4.28 12.92 -5.65
N ASP A 738 -3.71 13.81 -6.47
CA ASP A 738 -4.40 14.54 -7.54
C ASP A 738 -4.77 13.56 -8.67
N GLY A 739 -5.95 13.76 -9.27
CA GLY A 739 -6.44 12.90 -10.35
C GLY A 739 -6.87 11.51 -9.90
N SER A 740 -6.73 10.53 -10.81
CA SER A 740 -7.07 9.13 -10.59
C SER A 740 -5.93 8.25 -10.04
N LEU A 741 -4.77 8.86 -9.76
CA LEU A 741 -3.56 8.15 -9.37
C LEU A 741 -3.72 7.42 -8.04
N SER A 742 -3.09 6.25 -7.95
CA SER A 742 -3.23 5.33 -6.83
C SER A 742 -2.39 5.79 -5.63
N VAL A 743 -3.05 6.13 -4.52
CA VAL A 743 -2.39 6.44 -3.24
C VAL A 743 -1.78 5.19 -2.61
N THR A 744 -2.46 4.04 -2.72
CA THR A 744 -2.04 2.80 -2.05
C THR A 744 -0.90 2.12 -2.79
N ASN A 745 -0.98 2.06 -4.11
CA ASN A 745 0.01 1.44 -5.00
C ASN A 745 0.33 2.40 -6.17
N PRO A 746 1.13 3.47 -5.97
CA PRO A 746 1.56 4.32 -7.07
C PRO A 746 2.38 3.48 -8.07
N GLY A 747 2.15 3.68 -9.37
CA GLY A 747 2.69 2.82 -10.43
C GLY A 747 4.20 3.02 -10.65
N GLY A 748 5.03 2.45 -9.78
CA GLY A 748 6.50 2.40 -9.87
C GLY A 748 7.22 3.76 -9.82
N THR A 749 6.52 4.87 -9.63
CA THR A 749 7.01 6.23 -9.87
C THR A 749 7.29 6.98 -8.57
N LEU A 750 8.11 8.04 -8.66
CA LEU A 750 8.38 9.02 -7.58
C LEU A 750 7.18 9.96 -7.30
N ILE A 751 5.96 9.40 -7.37
CA ILE A 751 4.68 10.09 -7.19
C ILE A 751 4.25 9.91 -5.74
N GLU A 752 4.73 10.81 -4.88
CA GLU A 752 4.42 10.81 -3.45
C GLU A 752 3.09 11.52 -3.19
N PRO A 753 2.25 11.01 -2.26
CA PRO A 753 0.97 11.63 -1.95
C PRO A 753 1.13 12.89 -1.11
N GLU A 754 0.10 13.73 -1.12
CA GLU A 754 -0.14 14.70 -0.07
C GLU A 754 -0.49 13.95 1.22
N ILE A 755 0.18 14.30 2.32
CA ILE A 755 -0.03 13.70 3.64
C ILE A 755 -0.35 14.81 4.64
N ASP A 756 -1.54 14.71 5.22
CA ASP A 756 -2.07 15.66 6.20
C ASP A 756 -2.39 14.96 7.52
N GLU A 757 -2.09 15.61 8.63
CA GLU A 757 -2.61 15.26 9.95
C GLU A 757 -3.55 16.37 10.43
N VAL A 758 -4.75 16.01 10.90
CA VAL A 758 -5.72 16.94 11.48
C VAL A 758 -6.07 16.51 12.89
N ILE A 759 -5.80 17.38 13.86
CA ILE A 759 -6.06 17.14 15.29
C ILE A 759 -7.27 17.98 15.70
N GLU A 760 -8.29 17.34 16.29
CA GLU A 760 -9.45 18.05 16.87
C GLU A 760 -9.11 18.53 18.29
N ALA A 761 -9.36 19.80 18.58
CA ALA A 761 -9.12 20.38 19.89
C ALA A 761 -10.25 20.01 20.90
N PRO A 762 -9.96 19.87 22.20
CA PRO A 762 -10.96 19.42 23.20
C PRO A 762 -12.17 20.36 23.40
N GLY A 763 -12.10 21.59 22.89
CA GLY A 763 -13.20 22.56 22.87
C GLY A 763 -13.94 22.65 21.52
N GLY A 764 -13.62 21.77 20.57
CA GLY A 764 -13.97 21.90 19.16
C GLY A 764 -13.01 22.81 18.38
N GLY A 765 -13.05 22.68 17.06
CA GLY A 765 -12.09 23.29 16.14
C GLY A 765 -10.91 22.35 15.86
N PHE A 766 -10.18 22.61 14.77
CA PHE A 766 -9.14 21.71 14.25
C PHE A 766 -7.80 22.43 14.11
N THR A 767 -6.71 21.65 14.16
CA THR A 767 -5.38 22.08 13.73
C THR A 767 -4.95 21.18 12.58
N VAL A 768 -4.62 21.77 11.43
CA VAL A 768 -4.14 21.04 10.24
C VAL A 768 -2.62 21.15 10.16
N HIS A 769 -1.95 20.01 10.19
CA HIS A 769 -0.52 19.85 9.95
C HIS A 769 -0.31 19.27 8.55
N ARG A 770 0.23 20.09 7.66
CA ARG A 770 0.65 19.68 6.32
C ARG A 770 2.02 19.00 6.44
N LEU A 771 2.06 17.67 6.34
CA LEU A 771 3.28 16.89 6.58
C LEU A 771 4.10 16.72 5.29
N GLN A 772 3.43 16.47 4.17
CA GLN A 772 4.05 16.26 2.86
C GLN A 772 3.12 16.77 1.76
N GLY A 773 3.63 17.50 0.77
CA GLY A 773 2.89 17.87 -0.43
C GLY A 773 2.98 16.79 -1.50
N SER A 774 1.94 16.62 -2.32
CA SER A 774 1.99 15.68 -3.45
C SER A 774 3.00 16.12 -4.50
N THR A 775 3.84 15.21 -5.02
CA THR A 775 4.87 15.58 -6.03
C THR A 775 4.31 15.83 -7.43
N ILE A 776 3.01 15.64 -7.64
CA ILE A 776 2.31 15.95 -8.90
C ILE A 776 1.54 17.28 -8.88
N VAL A 777 1.39 17.93 -7.71
CA VAL A 777 0.84 19.30 -7.61
C VAL A 777 1.97 20.34 -7.49
N PRO A 778 1.76 21.62 -7.87
CA PRO A 778 2.81 22.63 -7.76
C PRO A 778 3.18 22.92 -6.29
N ALA A 779 4.47 23.13 -6.01
CA ALA A 779 4.97 23.31 -4.65
C ALA A 779 4.21 24.41 -3.86
N GLY A 780 3.67 24.04 -2.70
CA GLY A 780 2.87 24.91 -1.83
C GLY A 780 1.38 24.99 -2.19
N GLN A 781 0.93 24.35 -3.28
CA GLN A 781 -0.47 24.00 -3.49
C GLN A 781 -0.79 22.67 -2.78
N TRP A 782 -2.09 22.40 -2.61
CA TRP A 782 -2.59 21.23 -1.91
C TRP A 782 -3.80 20.65 -2.65
N VAL A 783 -3.88 19.32 -2.76
CA VAL A 783 -4.94 18.56 -3.40
C VAL A 783 -6.27 18.80 -2.68
N LEU A 784 -6.27 18.74 -1.35
CA LEU A 784 -7.42 19.06 -0.51
C LEU A 784 -7.24 20.45 0.11
N SER A 785 -8.31 21.22 0.22
CA SER A 785 -8.31 22.47 0.98
C SER A 785 -8.38 22.21 2.49
N VAL A 786 -7.96 23.20 3.30
CA VAL A 786 -8.12 23.16 4.77
C VAL A 786 -9.59 22.93 5.16
N ALA A 787 -10.55 23.53 4.44
CA ALA A 787 -11.97 23.35 4.70
C ALA A 787 -12.47 21.92 4.38
N GLU A 788 -11.94 21.27 3.35
CA GLU A 788 -12.22 19.85 3.08
C GLU A 788 -11.63 18.97 4.19
N LEU A 789 -10.40 19.25 4.66
CA LEU A 789 -9.78 18.51 5.76
C LEU A 789 -10.52 18.66 7.10
N GLU A 790 -10.98 19.88 7.43
CA GLU A 790 -11.84 20.13 8.59
C GLU A 790 -13.20 19.42 8.47
N GLN A 791 -13.79 19.38 7.26
CA GLN A 791 -15.01 18.63 6.99
C GLN A 791 -14.79 17.12 7.16
N LEU A 792 -13.71 16.57 6.60
CA LEU A 792 -13.33 15.15 6.74
C LEU A 792 -13.13 14.79 8.23
N ALA A 793 -12.38 15.61 8.97
CA ALA A 793 -12.16 15.40 10.41
C ALA A 793 -13.48 15.39 11.20
N GLY A 794 -14.38 16.35 10.94
CA GLY A 794 -15.69 16.42 11.60
C GLY A 794 -16.63 15.26 11.23
N GLN A 795 -16.69 14.88 9.94
CA GLN A 795 -17.56 13.80 9.46
C GLN A 795 -17.06 12.42 9.94
N VAL A 796 -15.77 12.13 9.77
CA VAL A 796 -15.18 10.84 10.18
C VAL A 796 -15.10 10.74 11.70
N GLY A 797 -14.85 11.84 12.43
CA GLY A 797 -14.88 11.87 13.89
C GLY A 797 -16.27 11.60 14.48
N ALA A 798 -17.33 12.13 13.86
CA ALA A 798 -18.71 11.81 14.23
C ALA A 798 -19.08 10.35 13.90
N LEU A 799 -18.59 9.81 12.78
CA LEU A 799 -18.76 8.40 12.44
C LEU A 799 -18.04 7.49 13.44
N ALA A 800 -16.81 7.83 13.84
CA ALA A 800 -16.01 7.06 14.79
C ALA A 800 -16.65 6.99 16.19
N ASP A 801 -17.23 8.09 16.69
CA ASP A 801 -18.01 8.07 17.94
C ASP A 801 -19.21 7.11 17.85
N LYS A 802 -20.02 7.25 16.78
CA LYS A 802 -21.20 6.41 16.53
C LYS A 802 -20.84 4.93 16.39
N TRP A 803 -19.77 4.62 15.68
CA TRP A 803 -19.27 3.26 15.48
C TRP A 803 -18.78 2.64 16.80
N LEU A 804 -17.97 3.37 17.57
CA LEU A 804 -17.48 2.90 18.87
C LEU A 804 -18.64 2.69 19.87
N ASP A 805 -19.65 3.55 19.86
CA ASP A 805 -20.82 3.42 20.73
C ASP A 805 -21.78 2.30 20.29
N ASP A 806 -21.94 2.05 18.97
CA ASP A 806 -22.65 0.89 18.42
C ASP A 806 -21.99 -0.43 18.87
N GLU A 807 -20.69 -0.58 18.67
CA GLU A 807 -19.94 -1.77 19.12
C GLU A 807 -20.02 -1.99 20.63
N ASN A 808 -20.05 -0.90 21.40
CA ASN A 808 -20.16 -0.92 22.85
C ASN A 808 -21.60 -1.11 23.37
N GLY A 809 -22.62 -0.98 22.53
CA GLY A 809 -24.04 -1.04 22.92
C GLY A 809 -24.42 -2.33 23.66
N ALA A 810 -23.92 -3.47 23.19
CA ALA A 810 -24.12 -4.78 23.83
C ALA A 810 -23.06 -5.15 24.89
N LYS A 811 -21.93 -4.42 24.96
CA LYS A 811 -20.82 -4.72 25.88
C LYS A 811 -21.09 -4.18 27.29
N THR A 812 -20.78 -4.97 28.32
CA THR A 812 -20.83 -4.50 29.72
C THR A 812 -19.75 -3.46 29.97
N ALA A 813 -19.95 -2.55 30.94
CA ALA A 813 -19.09 -1.38 31.13
C ALA A 813 -17.60 -1.68 31.42
N ALA A 814 -17.25 -2.92 31.78
CA ALA A 814 -15.87 -3.35 32.05
C ALA A 814 -15.12 -3.86 30.82
N VAL A 815 -15.82 -4.23 29.74
CA VAL A 815 -15.22 -4.82 28.52
C VAL A 815 -15.42 -3.94 27.28
N ARG A 816 -15.92 -2.72 27.47
CA ARG A 816 -16.12 -1.74 26.39
C ARG A 816 -14.79 -1.24 25.84
N ASN A 817 -14.70 -1.18 24.52
CA ASN A 817 -13.59 -0.54 23.82
C ASN A 817 -13.64 0.97 24.14
N LYS A 818 -12.48 1.63 24.20
CA LYS A 818 -12.39 3.10 24.23
C LYS A 818 -11.57 3.68 23.09
N ALA A 819 -10.68 2.90 22.49
CA ALA A 819 -10.03 3.22 21.24
C ALA A 819 -10.80 2.63 20.05
N LEU A 820 -10.68 3.30 18.90
CA LEU A 820 -11.13 2.85 17.59
C LEU A 820 -10.17 3.44 16.53
N VAL A 821 -9.78 2.64 15.54
CA VAL A 821 -9.04 3.13 14.37
C VAL A 821 -9.83 2.76 13.11
N LEU A 822 -10.27 3.75 12.35
CA LEU A 822 -10.96 3.56 11.07
C LEU A 822 -10.01 3.78 9.90
N ASP A 823 -10.16 2.96 8.86
CA ASP A 823 -9.55 3.14 7.54
C ASP A 823 -10.64 3.34 6.49
N LEU A 824 -10.51 4.39 5.67
CA LEU A 824 -11.50 4.80 4.69
C LEU A 824 -10.88 5.10 3.32
N GLU A 825 -11.57 4.71 2.25
CA GLU A 825 -11.28 5.23 0.90
C GLU A 825 -12.22 6.38 0.57
N ILE A 826 -11.66 7.46 -0.01
CA ILE A 826 -12.41 8.56 -0.63
C ILE A 826 -11.99 8.78 -2.10
N LYS A 827 -12.81 9.50 -2.84
CA LYS A 827 -12.43 10.24 -4.05
C LYS A 827 -13.08 11.63 -4.01
N ARG A 828 -12.53 12.60 -4.73
CA ARG A 828 -13.26 13.81 -5.16
C ARG A 828 -13.59 13.64 -6.63
N MET A 829 -14.86 13.76 -6.98
CA MET A 829 -15.35 13.60 -8.34
C MET A 829 -15.74 14.94 -8.95
N ALA A 830 -15.39 15.14 -10.22
CA ALA A 830 -15.72 16.30 -11.01
C ALA A 830 -17.24 16.39 -11.30
N THR A 831 -17.67 17.59 -11.70
CA THR A 831 -19.04 17.80 -12.21
C THR A 831 -19.27 16.99 -13.48
N GLY A 832 -20.41 16.28 -13.54
CA GLY A 832 -20.79 15.41 -14.66
C GLY A 832 -20.70 13.91 -14.38
N TRP A 833 -20.18 13.49 -13.21
CA TRP A 833 -20.16 12.09 -12.79
C TRP A 833 -21.36 11.72 -11.89
N PRO A 834 -21.96 10.51 -12.04
CA PRO A 834 -21.85 9.62 -13.19
C PRO A 834 -22.60 10.17 -14.41
N ILE A 835 -22.23 9.68 -15.59
CA ILE A 835 -22.81 10.06 -16.89
C ILE A 835 -24.28 9.59 -16.96
N LEU A 836 -25.23 10.54 -16.97
CA LEU A 836 -26.67 10.26 -17.00
C LEU A 836 -27.22 10.17 -18.43
N ALA A 837 -28.22 9.30 -18.65
CA ALA A 837 -28.92 9.18 -19.93
C ALA A 837 -29.72 10.45 -20.31
N SER A 838 -30.03 11.30 -19.34
CA SER A 838 -30.64 12.62 -19.56
C SER A 838 -29.67 13.67 -20.10
N GLY A 839 -28.36 13.42 -20.04
CA GLY A 839 -27.31 14.42 -20.26
C GLY A 839 -27.14 15.44 -19.13
N GLU A 840 -27.95 15.35 -18.07
CA GLU A 840 -27.85 16.18 -16.87
C GLU A 840 -26.50 15.98 -16.18
N GLN A 841 -25.86 17.09 -15.79
CA GLN A 841 -24.57 17.09 -15.12
C GLN A 841 -24.78 17.24 -13.61
N ARG A 842 -24.48 16.19 -12.85
CA ARG A 842 -24.50 16.27 -11.38
C ARG A 842 -23.32 17.11 -10.87
N PRO A 843 -23.46 17.87 -9.77
CA PRO A 843 -22.34 18.59 -9.17
C PRO A 843 -21.28 17.61 -8.65
N GLY A 844 -20.02 18.00 -8.78
CA GLY A 844 -18.89 17.28 -8.18
C GLY A 844 -18.84 17.37 -6.65
N GLY A 845 -17.97 16.59 -6.03
CA GLY A 845 -17.76 16.57 -4.58
C GLY A 845 -17.02 15.34 -4.05
N LEU A 846 -16.82 15.29 -2.73
CA LEU A 846 -16.25 14.14 -2.03
C LEU A 846 -17.22 12.94 -2.03
N VAL A 847 -16.69 11.76 -2.30
CA VAL A 847 -17.40 10.47 -2.32
C VAL A 847 -16.64 9.46 -1.45
N TYR A 848 -17.30 8.97 -0.41
CA TYR A 848 -16.80 7.93 0.48
C TYR A 848 -17.07 6.55 -0.13
N LYS A 849 -16.01 5.78 -0.36
CA LYS A 849 -16.04 4.53 -1.14
C LYS A 849 -16.04 3.27 -0.28
N GLN A 850 -15.40 3.33 0.89
CA GLN A 850 -15.16 2.20 1.77
C GLN A 850 -14.86 2.71 3.18
N VAL A 851 -15.28 1.99 4.20
CA VAL A 851 -14.86 2.18 5.60
C VAL A 851 -14.74 0.82 6.26
N ARG A 852 -13.67 0.61 7.04
CA ARG A 852 -13.44 -0.55 7.89
C ARG A 852 -12.75 -0.13 9.18
N VAL A 853 -12.78 -1.00 10.19
CA VAL A 853 -11.91 -0.87 11.37
C VAL A 853 -10.55 -1.50 11.03
N LEU A 854 -9.46 -0.91 11.51
CA LEU A 854 -8.14 -1.55 11.53
C LEU A 854 -8.01 -2.47 12.75
N ASP A 855 -8.93 -3.43 12.85
CA ASP A 855 -8.97 -4.41 13.94
C ASP A 855 -7.78 -5.36 13.88
N GLN A 856 -6.97 -5.36 14.93
CA GLN A 856 -5.98 -6.40 15.18
C GLN A 856 -6.62 -7.62 15.84
N ALA A 857 -6.07 -8.81 15.64
CA ALA A 857 -6.50 -9.99 16.39
C ALA A 857 -6.16 -9.81 17.89
N PRO A 858 -6.96 -10.36 18.83
CA PRO A 858 -6.60 -10.34 20.25
C PRO A 858 -5.24 -11.01 20.51
N ALA A 859 -4.22 -10.21 20.84
CA ALA A 859 -2.92 -10.71 21.28
C ALA A 859 -3.04 -11.60 22.52
N VAL A 860 -4.05 -11.34 23.36
CA VAL A 860 -4.38 -12.15 24.54
C VAL A 860 -5.84 -12.64 24.52
N GLY A 861 -5.99 -13.91 24.12
CA GLY A 861 -7.18 -14.72 24.39
C GLY A 861 -7.32 -15.07 25.89
N ASP A 862 -8.24 -15.95 26.23
CA ASP A 862 -8.53 -16.26 27.64
C ASP A 862 -7.37 -16.97 28.37
N ARG A 863 -7.14 -16.58 29.63
CA ARG A 863 -6.07 -17.09 30.50
C ARG A 863 -6.63 -17.45 31.87
N GLU A 864 -6.18 -18.56 32.44
CA GLU A 864 -6.59 -18.99 33.78
C GLU A 864 -6.03 -18.05 34.87
N ASP A 865 -6.78 -17.84 35.95
CA ASP A 865 -6.33 -17.05 37.09
C ASP A 865 -5.21 -17.78 37.87
N PRO A 866 -4.08 -17.11 38.16
CA PRO A 866 -2.91 -17.77 38.73
C PRO A 866 -3.05 -18.15 40.22
N TRP A 867 -4.20 -17.92 40.85
CA TRP A 867 -4.52 -18.42 42.20
C TRP A 867 -5.84 -19.21 42.30
N ILE A 868 -6.82 -18.98 41.42
CA ILE A 868 -8.12 -19.68 41.45
C ILE A 868 -8.36 -20.39 40.11
N SER A 869 -8.07 -21.69 40.07
CA SER A 869 -8.34 -22.51 38.88
C SER A 869 -9.80 -22.41 38.41
N ALA A 870 -9.99 -22.50 37.09
CA ALA A 870 -11.23 -22.29 36.34
C ALA A 870 -11.83 -20.86 36.35
N PHE A 871 -11.16 -19.85 36.94
CA PHE A 871 -11.48 -18.44 36.66
C PHE A 871 -10.66 -17.93 35.47
N ASN A 872 -11.26 -17.08 34.63
CA ASN A 872 -10.57 -16.42 33.53
C ASN A 872 -10.05 -15.05 33.98
N ALA A 873 -8.74 -14.86 34.08
CA ALA A 873 -8.11 -13.61 34.50
C ALA A 873 -8.43 -12.43 33.56
N THR A 874 -8.59 -12.70 32.26
CA THR A 874 -8.78 -11.69 31.20
C THR A 874 -10.23 -11.32 30.93
N GLU A 875 -11.19 -12.00 31.56
CA GLU A 875 -12.65 -11.83 31.37
C GLU A 875 -13.11 -10.36 31.39
N ALA A 876 -12.54 -9.56 32.29
CA ALA A 876 -12.86 -8.15 32.49
C ALA A 876 -11.89 -7.16 31.81
N LEU A 877 -11.05 -7.64 30.89
CA LEU A 877 -10.13 -6.81 30.10
C LEU A 877 -10.88 -6.22 28.89
N PRO A 878 -10.88 -4.88 28.69
CA PRO A 878 -11.44 -4.23 27.51
C PRO A 878 -11.00 -4.85 26.18
N GLY A 879 -11.94 -4.91 25.22
CA GLY A 879 -11.71 -5.59 23.93
C GLY A 879 -10.57 -5.00 23.10
N ASP A 880 -10.38 -3.69 23.17
CA ASP A 880 -9.25 -2.98 22.56
C ASP A 880 -7.94 -3.23 23.32
N LEU A 881 -7.93 -3.26 24.65
CA LEU A 881 -6.74 -3.62 25.41
C LEU A 881 -6.35 -5.11 25.26
N ARG A 882 -7.24 -5.98 24.79
CA ARG A 882 -6.91 -7.37 24.42
C ARG A 882 -6.12 -7.50 23.12
N THR A 883 -6.18 -6.52 22.21
CA THR A 883 -5.43 -6.56 20.94
C THR A 883 -4.00 -6.03 21.10
N VAL A 884 -3.79 -5.02 21.95
CA VAL A 884 -2.50 -4.32 22.12
C VAL A 884 -1.74 -4.66 23.42
N ALA A 885 -2.18 -5.68 24.17
CA ALA A 885 -1.50 -6.09 25.39
C ALA A 885 -0.07 -6.61 25.09
N THR A 886 0.94 -6.02 25.73
CA THR A 886 2.33 -6.51 25.71
C THR A 886 2.60 -7.47 26.86
N GLY A 887 1.93 -7.28 28.00
CA GLY A 887 1.99 -8.17 29.15
C GLY A 887 0.81 -7.95 30.11
N ILE A 888 0.48 -8.97 30.89
CA ILE A 888 -0.46 -8.87 32.01
C ILE A 888 0.22 -9.42 33.26
N THR A 889 0.33 -8.57 34.28
CA THR A 889 0.83 -8.95 35.61
C THR A 889 -0.31 -8.90 36.61
N ALA A 890 -0.44 -9.96 37.40
CA ALA A 890 -1.31 -9.97 38.55
C ALA A 890 -0.46 -9.94 39.83
N ARG A 891 -0.74 -8.99 40.73
CA ARG A 891 -0.12 -8.89 42.05
C ARG A 891 -1.09 -9.36 43.12
N GLY A 892 -0.70 -10.33 43.92
CA GLY A 892 -1.50 -10.87 45.03
C GLY A 892 -0.85 -10.54 46.37
N CYS A 893 -1.61 -9.95 47.30
CA CYS A 893 -1.19 -9.62 48.65
C CYS A 893 -2.17 -10.23 49.67
N SER A 894 -1.66 -10.84 50.73
CA SER A 894 -2.47 -11.52 51.76
C SER A 894 -1.97 -11.21 53.18
N SER A 895 -2.90 -11.19 54.14
CA SER A 895 -2.67 -10.85 55.56
C SER A 895 -3.66 -11.59 56.45
N ALA A 896 -3.52 -11.48 57.78
CA ALA A 896 -4.52 -12.00 58.72
C ALA A 896 -5.83 -11.18 58.77
N LEU A 897 -5.95 -10.12 57.98
CA LEU A 897 -7.12 -9.22 57.92
C LEU A 897 -7.89 -9.38 56.59
N PHE A 898 -7.20 -9.31 55.47
CA PHE A 898 -7.77 -9.37 54.12
C PHE A 898 -6.78 -9.87 53.07
N ASP A 899 -7.33 -10.37 51.96
CA ASP A 899 -6.65 -10.57 50.68
C ASP A 899 -6.95 -9.42 49.72
N LEU A 900 -5.97 -9.04 48.92
CA LEU A 900 -6.08 -8.13 47.77
C LEU A 900 -5.36 -8.73 46.56
N ARG A 901 -5.96 -8.71 45.37
CA ARG A 901 -5.24 -9.03 44.11
C ARG A 901 -5.58 -7.99 43.06
N VAL A 902 -4.60 -7.59 42.26
CA VAL A 902 -4.72 -6.50 41.28
C VAL A 902 -4.09 -6.92 39.96
N TYR A 903 -4.79 -6.68 38.85
CA TYR A 903 -4.42 -7.16 37.52
C TYR A 903 -4.17 -5.95 36.62
N GLY A 904 -2.90 -5.75 36.26
CA GLY A 904 -2.45 -4.66 35.39
C GLY A 904 -2.13 -5.20 33.99
N VAL A 905 -2.62 -4.51 32.96
CA VAL A 905 -2.20 -4.74 31.56
C VAL A 905 -1.24 -3.64 31.12
N ALA A 906 -0.12 -4.03 30.51
CA ALA A 906 0.80 -3.12 29.83
C ALA A 906 0.54 -3.13 28.31
N THR A 907 0.84 -2.02 27.64
CA THR A 907 0.66 -1.84 26.19
C THR A 907 1.97 -1.43 25.51
N ASP A 908 1.97 -1.41 24.18
CA ASP A 908 3.15 -1.06 23.39
C ASP A 908 3.52 0.44 23.55
N PRO A 909 4.78 0.80 23.92
CA PRO A 909 5.22 2.19 23.95
C PRO A 909 5.10 2.91 22.59
N ALA A 910 5.18 2.20 21.46
CA ALA A 910 4.97 2.78 20.13
C ALA A 910 3.50 3.22 19.88
N GLN A 911 2.57 2.84 20.75
CA GLN A 911 1.16 3.23 20.68
C GLN A 911 0.70 4.06 21.90
N ALA A 912 1.62 4.71 22.62
CA ALA A 912 1.33 5.43 23.86
C ALA A 912 0.22 6.49 23.73
N ASP A 913 0.10 7.16 22.58
CA ASP A 913 -0.95 8.15 22.29
C ASP A 913 -2.36 7.55 22.30
N LEU A 914 -2.50 6.30 21.85
CA LEU A 914 -3.76 5.55 21.83
C LEU A 914 -4.00 4.84 23.16
N TYR A 915 -2.94 4.27 23.75
CA TYR A 915 -2.97 3.38 24.91
C TYR A 915 -1.84 3.74 25.89
N PRO A 916 -2.06 4.68 26.84
CA PRO A 916 -1.02 5.28 27.66
C PRO A 916 -0.56 4.38 28.85
N PHE A 917 -0.45 3.06 28.63
CA PHE A 917 -0.22 2.06 29.67
C PHE A 917 1.10 1.28 29.54
N SER A 918 2.01 1.76 28.68
CA SER A 918 3.36 1.21 28.49
C SER A 918 4.30 1.46 29.68
N THR A 919 4.06 2.52 30.47
CA THR A 919 4.87 2.88 31.66
C THR A 919 4.17 2.60 32.98
N THR A 920 2.84 2.73 33.02
CA THR A 920 2.00 2.42 34.20
C THR A 920 0.86 1.51 33.76
N PRO A 921 0.86 0.22 34.15
CA PRO A 921 -0.15 -0.74 33.70
C PRO A 921 -1.59 -0.33 34.08
N PHE A 922 -2.53 -0.51 33.16
CA PHE A 922 -3.95 -0.24 33.41
C PHE A 922 -4.54 -1.33 34.32
N VAL A 923 -5.04 -0.92 35.49
CA VAL A 923 -5.72 -1.81 36.43
C VAL A 923 -7.15 -2.08 35.96
N TYR A 924 -7.32 -3.16 35.20
CA TYR A 924 -8.62 -3.54 34.63
C TYR A 924 -9.50 -4.35 35.60
N ARG A 925 -8.88 -5.05 36.56
CA ARG A 925 -9.55 -5.95 37.53
C ARG A 925 -8.85 -5.95 38.89
N ALA A 926 -9.62 -6.18 39.95
CA ALA A 926 -9.10 -6.52 41.28
C ALA A 926 -9.97 -7.58 41.99
N TYR A 927 -9.44 -8.14 43.06
CA TYR A 927 -10.10 -9.06 44.00
C TYR A 927 -9.88 -8.52 45.41
N ILE A 928 -10.90 -8.49 46.25
CA ILE A 928 -10.75 -8.15 47.67
C ILE A 928 -11.62 -9.07 48.54
N GLY A 929 -11.08 -9.59 49.64
CA GLY A 929 -11.81 -10.46 50.57
C GLY A 929 -11.36 -10.24 52.01
N PHE A 930 -12.29 -9.91 52.91
CA PHE A 930 -12.01 -9.67 54.32
C PHE A 930 -12.20 -10.95 55.14
N HIS A 931 -11.14 -11.41 55.80
CA HIS A 931 -11.12 -12.68 56.55
C HIS A 931 -11.77 -12.57 57.93
N ARG A 932 -11.98 -11.34 58.44
CA ARG A 932 -12.60 -11.07 59.75
C ARG A 932 -13.27 -9.70 59.79
N ALA A 933 -14.25 -9.54 60.69
CA ALA A 933 -14.79 -8.24 61.05
C ALA A 933 -13.77 -7.46 61.90
N GLU A 934 -13.79 -6.13 61.82
CA GLU A 934 -12.88 -5.24 62.55
C GLU A 934 -13.64 -4.10 63.22
N SER A 935 -13.14 -3.60 64.34
CA SER A 935 -13.93 -2.70 65.19
C SER A 935 -14.21 -1.35 64.52
N GLY A 936 -15.49 -1.04 64.31
CA GLY A 936 -15.91 0.20 63.65
C GLY A 936 -15.83 0.16 62.11
N TRP A 937 -15.77 -1.02 61.50
CA TRP A 937 -15.86 -1.22 60.04
C TRP A 937 -17.02 -2.15 59.69
N GLY A 938 -17.79 -1.80 58.65
CA GLY A 938 -18.99 -2.52 58.23
C GLY A 938 -18.78 -3.52 57.08
N TRP A 939 -17.54 -3.91 56.78
CA TRP A 939 -17.27 -4.71 55.58
C TRP A 939 -17.83 -6.14 55.63
N PRO A 940 -18.26 -6.70 54.49
CA PRO A 940 -18.68 -8.09 54.37
C PRO A 940 -17.50 -9.06 54.49
N THR A 941 -17.70 -10.14 55.25
CA THR A 941 -16.69 -11.21 55.50
C THR A 941 -17.06 -12.56 54.88
N ASP A 942 -18.28 -12.71 54.38
CA ASP A 942 -18.84 -14.03 54.05
C ASP A 942 -18.34 -14.57 52.69
N PHE A 943 -17.97 -13.67 51.78
CA PHE A 943 -17.46 -13.97 50.45
C PHE A 943 -16.47 -12.88 49.98
N PRO A 944 -15.50 -13.22 49.10
CA PRO A 944 -14.67 -12.24 48.42
C PRO A 944 -15.38 -11.61 47.22
N TYR A 945 -14.90 -10.44 46.79
CA TYR A 945 -15.48 -9.63 45.72
C TYR A 945 -14.52 -9.44 44.56
N TRP A 946 -14.97 -9.81 43.37
CA TRP A 946 -14.33 -9.43 42.11
C TRP A 946 -14.79 -8.03 41.70
N LEU A 947 -13.81 -7.17 41.42
CA LEU A 947 -13.97 -5.78 41.03
C LEU A 947 -13.38 -5.58 39.63
N THR A 948 -13.97 -4.69 38.85
CA THR A 948 -13.56 -4.36 37.47
C THR A 948 -13.37 -2.86 37.33
N HIS A 949 -12.70 -2.36 36.28
CA HIS A 949 -12.32 -0.93 36.21
C HIS A 949 -13.45 0.11 36.49
N PRO A 950 -14.75 -0.10 36.15
CA PRO A 950 -15.84 0.82 36.53
C PRO A 950 -16.13 0.88 38.05
N SER A 951 -15.50 0.00 38.83
CA SER A 951 -15.57 -0.03 40.30
C SER A 951 -14.69 1.03 40.97
N PHE A 952 -13.75 1.63 40.21
CA PHE A 952 -12.73 2.53 40.75
C PHE A 952 -12.97 3.98 40.29
N THR A 953 -12.65 4.92 41.17
CA THR A 953 -12.47 6.35 40.82
C THR A 953 -11.02 6.65 40.45
N SER A 954 -10.08 5.90 41.02
CA SER A 954 -8.70 5.78 40.53
C SER A 954 -8.14 4.41 40.93
N ALA A 955 -7.26 3.85 40.10
CA ALA A 955 -6.59 2.58 40.38
C ALA A 955 -5.18 2.62 39.79
N SER A 956 -4.22 2.03 40.50
CA SER A 956 -2.80 2.07 40.14
C SER A 956 -2.06 0.84 40.66
N LEU A 957 -1.13 0.36 39.84
CA LEU A 957 -0.10 -0.61 40.16
C LEU A 957 1.23 -0.01 39.69
N ALA A 958 2.06 0.43 40.64
CA ALA A 958 3.34 1.07 40.36
C ALA A 958 4.46 0.02 40.16
N ALA A 959 5.56 0.43 39.52
CA ALA A 959 6.68 -0.46 39.16
C ALA A 959 7.47 -1.01 40.37
N ASP A 960 7.31 -0.44 41.56
CA ASP A 960 7.83 -0.98 42.83
C ASP A 960 6.89 -2.05 43.44
N GLY A 961 5.72 -2.28 42.85
CA GLY A 961 4.66 -3.11 43.40
C GLY A 961 3.78 -2.40 44.44
N SER A 962 3.86 -1.08 44.58
CA SER A 962 2.86 -0.33 45.34
C SER A 962 1.52 -0.27 44.59
N VAL A 963 0.44 -0.53 45.30
CA VAL A 963 -0.94 -0.59 44.80
C VAL A 963 -1.76 0.50 45.49
N SER A 964 -2.58 1.22 44.73
CA SER A 964 -3.59 2.11 45.32
C SER A 964 -4.88 2.09 44.52
N LEU A 965 -5.98 1.79 45.20
CA LEU A 965 -7.34 1.71 44.67
C LEU A 965 -8.25 2.67 45.45
N ALA A 966 -8.94 3.57 44.77
CA ALA A 966 -10.07 4.34 45.31
C ALA A 966 -11.36 3.87 44.63
N PHE A 967 -12.39 3.59 45.40
CA PHE A 967 -13.61 2.96 44.91
C PHE A 967 -14.67 3.98 44.45
N SER A 968 -15.65 3.53 43.67
CA SER A 968 -16.84 4.32 43.34
C SER A 968 -17.76 4.44 44.57
N SER A 969 -18.54 5.52 44.65
CA SER A 969 -19.36 5.82 45.86
C SER A 969 -20.36 4.72 46.24
N GLY A 970 -20.90 4.02 45.24
CA GLY A 970 -21.75 2.84 45.43
C GLY A 970 -20.98 1.67 46.05
N LEU A 971 -19.83 1.31 45.48
CA LEU A 971 -18.98 0.23 46.01
C LEU A 971 -18.42 0.59 47.40
N SER A 972 -18.04 1.85 47.61
CA SER A 972 -17.51 2.32 48.89
C SER A 972 -18.54 2.20 50.01
N THR A 973 -19.82 2.35 49.66
CA THR A 973 -20.94 2.15 50.59
C THR A 973 -21.26 0.68 50.83
N PHE A 974 -20.98 -0.20 49.87
CA PHE A 974 -21.13 -1.65 50.01
C PHE A 974 -19.99 -2.31 50.81
N LEU A 975 -18.74 -1.92 50.56
CA LEU A 975 -17.57 -2.43 51.31
C LEU A 975 -17.33 -1.70 52.64
N ASP A 976 -17.98 -0.55 52.87
CA ASP A 976 -17.64 0.40 53.94
C ASP A 976 -16.15 0.82 53.96
N VAL A 977 -15.53 0.90 52.78
CA VAL A 977 -14.15 1.34 52.52
C VAL A 977 -14.17 2.24 51.29
N ASP A 978 -13.58 3.43 51.35
CA ASP A 978 -13.46 4.36 50.22
C ASP A 978 -12.18 4.11 49.39
N SER A 979 -11.08 3.69 50.04
CA SER A 979 -9.83 3.35 49.35
C SER A 979 -8.97 2.35 50.13
N VAL A 980 -8.13 1.63 49.39
CA VAL A 980 -7.08 0.72 49.88
C VAL A 980 -5.77 1.06 49.20
N THR A 981 -4.71 1.26 49.98
CA THR A 981 -3.33 1.39 49.52
C THR A 981 -2.47 0.31 50.16
N VAL A 982 -1.64 -0.37 49.39
CA VAL A 982 -0.62 -1.34 49.86
C VAL A 982 0.71 -0.93 49.24
N ARG A 983 1.75 -0.75 50.04
CA ARG A 983 3.08 -0.32 49.59
C ARG A 983 3.99 -1.53 49.36
N ALA A 984 5.07 -1.32 48.60
CA ALA A 984 6.08 -2.34 48.32
C ALA A 984 6.69 -3.03 49.56
N ASP A 985 6.67 -2.37 50.72
CA ASP A 985 7.19 -2.89 52.00
C ASP A 985 6.19 -3.77 52.78
N GLY A 986 4.99 -4.00 52.25
CA GLY A 986 3.91 -4.74 52.93
C GLY A 986 3.09 -3.90 53.92
N SER A 987 3.36 -2.58 54.03
CA SER A 987 2.48 -1.66 54.75
C SER A 987 1.20 -1.37 53.98
N TYR A 988 0.08 -1.27 54.68
CA TYR A 988 -1.22 -0.97 54.07
C TYR A 988 -2.03 0.06 54.85
N GLU A 989 -3.00 0.64 54.15
CA GLU A 989 -3.91 1.67 54.64
C GLU A 989 -5.30 1.45 54.01
N LEU A 990 -6.34 1.30 54.84
CA LEU A 990 -7.74 1.36 54.42
C LEU A 990 -8.37 2.64 54.97
N ARG A 991 -9.18 3.33 54.16
CA ARG A 991 -9.82 4.59 54.54
C ARG A 991 -11.33 4.56 54.34
N ARG A 992 -12.08 5.28 55.17
CA ARG A 992 -13.53 5.49 55.02
C ARG A 992 -13.98 6.79 55.71
N GLY A 993 -14.07 7.87 54.94
CA GLY A 993 -14.12 9.24 55.46
C GLY A 993 -12.90 9.53 56.33
N ASP A 994 -13.14 9.96 57.56
CA ASP A 994 -12.09 10.20 58.56
C ASP A 994 -11.59 8.92 59.25
N ARG A 995 -12.21 7.75 59.01
CA ARG A 995 -11.69 6.46 59.51
C ARG A 995 -10.49 6.04 58.68
N VAL A 996 -9.41 5.65 59.37
CA VAL A 996 -8.20 5.07 58.77
C VAL A 996 -7.77 3.86 59.59
N LEU A 997 -7.45 2.76 58.93
CA LEU A 997 -6.82 1.57 59.52
C LEU A 997 -5.52 1.30 58.79
N THR A 998 -4.46 0.96 59.53
CA THR A 998 -3.14 0.65 58.98
C THR A 998 -2.58 -0.65 59.53
N GLY A 999 -1.71 -1.30 58.76
CA GLY A 999 -0.96 -2.48 59.17
C GLY A 999 0.31 -2.65 58.34
N SER A 1000 1.07 -3.72 58.63
CA SER A 1000 2.37 -3.99 57.99
C SER A 1000 2.66 -5.49 57.88
N ASP A 1001 1.60 -6.27 57.64
CA ASP A 1001 1.61 -7.73 57.56
C ASP A 1001 1.07 -8.27 56.22
N MET A 1002 1.07 -7.45 55.15
CA MET A 1002 0.81 -7.94 53.79
C MET A 1002 2.05 -8.68 53.25
N ALA A 1003 1.91 -9.98 52.98
CA ALA A 1003 2.85 -10.70 52.11
C ALA A 1003 2.35 -10.58 50.66
N CYS A 1004 3.17 -10.01 49.77
CA CYS A 1004 2.85 -9.80 48.35
C CYS A 1004 3.72 -10.64 47.41
N GLU A 1005 3.14 -11.10 46.30
CA GLU A 1005 3.82 -11.76 45.18
C GLU A 1005 3.26 -11.27 43.83
N ASP A 1006 4.09 -11.26 42.79
CA ASP A 1006 3.68 -10.97 41.41
C ASP A 1006 3.68 -12.26 40.58
N ARG A 1007 2.70 -12.41 39.69
CA ARG A 1007 2.56 -13.54 38.77
C ARG A 1007 2.22 -13.03 37.37
N ALA A 1008 2.96 -13.50 36.37
CA ALA A 1008 2.63 -13.24 34.97
C ALA A 1008 1.38 -14.04 34.57
N VAL A 1009 0.40 -13.36 33.97
CA VAL A 1009 -0.82 -13.95 33.38
C VAL A 1009 -0.66 -14.06 31.86
N TYR A 1010 0.07 -13.13 31.25
CA TYR A 1010 0.38 -13.09 29.82
C TYR A 1010 1.69 -12.33 29.58
N GLU A 1011 2.44 -12.78 28.58
CA GLU A 1011 3.60 -12.10 27.99
C GLU A 1011 3.44 -12.22 26.46
N SER A 1012 3.64 -11.14 25.72
CA SER A 1012 3.55 -11.16 24.26
C SER A 1012 4.78 -11.81 23.61
N PRO A 1013 4.66 -12.37 22.39
CA PRO A 1013 5.82 -12.89 21.67
C PRO A 1013 6.92 -11.85 21.45
N ALA A 1014 6.56 -10.57 21.32
CA ALA A 1014 7.52 -9.47 21.21
C ALA A 1014 8.23 -9.19 22.55
N SER A 1015 7.48 -9.10 23.66
CA SER A 1015 8.05 -8.89 25.01
C SER A 1015 9.07 -9.99 25.35
N TYR A 1016 8.75 -11.24 25.04
CA TYR A 1016 9.65 -12.38 25.25
C TYR A 1016 10.96 -12.24 24.46
N LEU A 1017 10.90 -11.81 23.18
CA LEU A 1017 12.11 -11.58 22.38
C LEU A 1017 12.92 -10.37 22.87
N GLU A 1018 12.28 -9.29 23.30
CA GLU A 1018 12.97 -8.14 23.92
C GLU A 1018 13.70 -8.55 25.22
N GLY A 1019 13.07 -9.38 26.05
CA GLY A 1019 13.71 -9.98 27.24
C GLY A 1019 14.93 -10.84 26.89
N LEU A 1020 14.88 -11.57 25.77
CA LEU A 1020 16.04 -12.33 25.25
C LEU A 1020 17.12 -11.44 24.63
N LEU A 1021 16.78 -10.28 24.05
CA LEU A 1021 17.76 -9.29 23.59
C LEU A 1021 18.47 -8.63 24.77
N ALA A 1022 17.72 -8.22 25.79
CA ALA A 1022 18.24 -7.54 27.00
C ALA A 1022 19.03 -8.46 27.95
N ALA A 1023 18.88 -9.78 27.86
CA ALA A 1023 19.69 -10.73 28.61
C ALA A 1023 21.19 -10.67 28.17
N PRO A 1024 22.15 -10.64 29.10
CA PRO A 1024 23.59 -10.56 28.80
C PRO A 1024 24.17 -11.83 28.16
#